data_AF-A0A8H7KA17-F1
#
_entry.id   AF-A0A8H7KA17-F1
#
_cell.length_a   1.000
_cell.length_b   1.000
_cell.length_c   1.000
_cell.angle_alpha   90.00
_cell.angle_beta   90.00
_cell.angle_gamma   90.00
#
_symmetry.space_group_name_H-M   'P 1'
#
loop_
_entity.id
_entity.type
_entity.pdbx_description
1 polymer ?
#
loop_
_entity_poly.entity_id
_entity_poly.type
_entity_poly.pdbx_seq_one_letter_code
_entity_poly.pdbx_strand_id
1 'polypeptide(L)'
;MATIGMGRQETEPFLIPGVVIACENSPSSVTISGDTEPLEQVLEAVRAKNPDVMARKLKVRTAYHSHHMKEVGERYHTLTSHHLHDTPNGKDHSAPKKKAVFFSTVSGKQLTNTDQLDSRYWQSNLESPVLFNTGLSNLVSHHGATTKANLMFLEIGPHSALGGPIRQILAKFSANYPYTSCIIRNKSASETFLSAVGQLWIQNVDIDFDRLTNPNNTARVVSDLPTYPWNHENSYMFENRVAKEWRWRKFRHHELLGVRVIESTENEPVFRNVISLATVPWIVDHNIKGDVVFPCAAYVGMAGEAARQLCEGNFEGFALRNVVIDTAMVLTDSKSTEVITSLRRAALTDSLDSVWWDFVVSSYNGTTWMKHCTAQISALTELSTSERAEDATKLSRHVETNKWYQALRTVGANYGDDFQGLSNLSCSTTRNLSKGRGIHTVKDDGESPYCVHPTKFDFFLQLFSVAATNGLTHKLNRMNVPTYIQNIEVYKCDLEIDMAIKAIQTRRGLLCGDGEGFGTDGKMAMKMTGVKLSPIEGAEAFENPDPHAGARAFWRPDMDFVNFESLITPHNEQQQYLQLCEELHRVIIQEALAKLEGVSTDIPHFQQFLEWMKKQPQPKPDSSREGLEAILSATTMDPLVVAFRVILENIVPMFKGEVDPVAILMPDNTLANIYNYLDRCDRKELFQTLGHSKPQLRILEVGAGTGGTTNTLLQNLTNSENGSLMYSRYTYTDISPAFFGPAKERFAAYPNMDFQALDVTKDPIEQGFVAGSYDLIVAANILHATPSLKQTLSNVCKLLHPEGRLYMEELCSDVKAINFVMGVFAGWWLGVDDNRIDEPYVSPESWHNHLIEAGFDGLEHVALDCPRPNHLMAVMTAKPAVEAPRHHAATLVYDYGTMELAKNLSKQLQSEGYDIDLHLWATGPLPKGRDVIAVVDLYKPFFENISKSSFVALQEFLSEVAALEVGLLWLTRSSQFNSQDPRWGQVIGAMRTIRGEMNAEMATCELDQSMRRICLPRSRCLRSLITVARKSFCSPNLNTPSSRV
;
A
#
# COMPACT_ATOMS: atom_id res chain seq x y z
N MET A 1 -14.50 115.68 -27.84
CA MET A 1 -13.28 114.85 -27.75
C MET A 1 -13.30 113.76 -28.82
N ALA A 2 -12.13 113.32 -29.29
CA ALA A 2 -11.98 112.22 -30.25
C ALA A 2 -10.71 111.43 -30.00
N THR A 3 -10.72 110.13 -30.29
CA THR A 3 -9.54 109.24 -30.19
C THR A 3 -8.89 109.09 -31.56
N ILE A 4 -7.56 109.20 -31.60
CA ILE A 4 -6.72 109.03 -32.77
C ILE A 4 -5.76 107.86 -32.52
N GLY A 5 -5.65 106.94 -33.48
CA GLY A 5 -4.73 105.80 -33.47
C GLY A 5 -3.31 106.15 -33.93
N MET A 6 -2.79 107.27 -33.43
CA MET A 6 -1.43 107.76 -33.67
C MET A 6 -0.82 108.21 -32.35
N GLY A 7 0.50 108.25 -32.30
CA GLY A 7 1.24 108.79 -31.14
C GLY A 7 1.10 110.30 -31.02
N ARG A 8 1.59 110.84 -29.90
CA ARG A 8 1.62 112.29 -29.64
C ARG A 8 2.35 113.07 -30.73
N GLN A 9 3.59 112.68 -31.04
CA GLN A 9 4.44 113.35 -32.04
C GLN A 9 3.85 113.31 -33.45
N GLU A 10 3.13 112.23 -33.79
CA GLU A 10 2.47 112.09 -35.09
C GLU A 10 1.19 112.93 -35.17
N THR A 11 0.52 113.16 -34.05
CA THR A 11 -0.76 113.90 -33.99
C THR A 11 -0.55 115.42 -33.90
N GLU A 12 0.50 115.89 -33.23
CA GLU A 12 0.81 117.32 -33.04
C GLU A 12 0.79 118.16 -34.34
N PRO A 13 1.34 117.72 -35.48
CA PRO A 13 1.31 118.47 -36.74
C PRO A 13 -0.08 118.75 -37.31
N PHE A 14 -1.10 118.02 -36.87
CA PHE A 14 -2.48 118.19 -37.34
C PHE A 14 -3.30 119.12 -36.43
N LEU A 15 -2.78 119.50 -35.26
CA LEU A 15 -3.51 120.32 -34.31
C LEU A 15 -3.58 121.78 -34.79
N ILE A 16 -4.77 122.36 -34.68
CA ILE A 16 -5.05 123.77 -34.95
C ILE A 16 -5.52 124.46 -33.66
N PRO A 17 -5.48 125.81 -33.58
CA PRO A 17 -5.99 126.53 -32.42
C PRO A 17 -7.42 126.10 -32.05
N GLY A 18 -7.66 125.86 -30.76
CA GLY A 18 -8.94 125.33 -30.26
C GLY A 18 -8.98 123.81 -30.09
N VAL A 19 -7.95 123.05 -30.49
CA VAL A 19 -7.82 121.61 -30.23
C VAL A 19 -6.47 121.28 -29.60
N VAL A 20 -6.50 120.51 -28.52
CA VAL A 20 -5.30 120.04 -27.80
C VAL A 20 -5.32 118.52 -27.64
N ILE A 21 -4.15 117.93 -27.38
CA ILE A 21 -4.06 116.55 -26.92
C ILE A 21 -4.49 116.52 -25.46
N ALA A 22 -5.57 115.80 -25.18
CA ALA A 22 -6.15 115.64 -23.85
C ALA A 22 -5.62 114.39 -23.14
N CYS A 23 -5.37 113.29 -23.85
CA CYS A 23 -4.83 112.07 -23.25
C CYS A 23 -3.78 111.44 -24.16
N GLU A 24 -2.63 111.08 -23.58
CA GLU A 24 -1.62 110.23 -24.19
C GLU A 24 -1.85 108.78 -23.72
N ASN A 25 -2.69 108.03 -24.44
CA ASN A 25 -3.14 106.71 -24.00
C ASN A 25 -2.06 105.63 -24.20
N SER A 26 -1.33 105.66 -25.31
CA SER A 26 -0.24 104.72 -25.62
C SER A 26 0.72 105.35 -26.64
N PRO A 27 1.85 104.70 -26.99
CA PRO A 27 2.76 105.22 -28.02
C PRO A 27 2.09 105.44 -29.38
N SER A 28 0.98 104.76 -29.65
CA SER A 28 0.21 104.81 -30.90
C SER A 28 -1.26 105.17 -30.71
N SER A 29 -1.63 105.79 -29.57
CA SER A 29 -2.99 106.26 -29.34
C SER A 29 -3.04 107.49 -28.47
N VAL A 30 -3.70 108.54 -28.96
CA VAL A 30 -4.01 109.75 -28.21
C VAL A 30 -5.50 110.09 -28.28
N THR A 31 -5.96 110.91 -27.34
CA THR A 31 -7.30 111.52 -27.38
C THR A 31 -7.13 113.03 -27.46
N ILE A 32 -7.77 113.64 -28.45
CA ILE A 32 -7.81 115.10 -28.65
C ILE A 32 -9.12 115.69 -28.12
N SER A 33 -9.05 116.91 -27.63
CA SER A 33 -10.16 117.64 -26.98
C SER A 33 -10.11 119.11 -27.35
N GLY A 34 -11.26 119.74 -27.45
CA GLY A 34 -11.36 121.11 -27.94
C GLY A 34 -12.74 121.46 -28.48
N ASP A 35 -12.78 122.57 -29.21
CA ASP A 35 -13.98 123.11 -29.85
C ASP A 35 -14.50 122.18 -30.96
N THR A 36 -15.82 122.08 -31.10
CA THR A 36 -16.44 121.05 -31.96
C THR A 36 -16.03 121.16 -33.42
N GLU A 37 -16.04 122.37 -33.98
CA GLU A 37 -15.71 122.62 -35.39
C GLU A 37 -14.21 122.42 -35.67
N PRO A 38 -13.27 123.03 -34.92
CA PRO A 38 -11.84 122.71 -35.03
C PRO A 38 -11.52 121.21 -34.86
N LEU A 39 -12.19 120.52 -33.93
CA LEU A 39 -11.99 119.08 -33.70
C LEU A 39 -12.37 118.24 -34.93
N GLU A 40 -13.45 118.62 -35.63
CA GLU A 40 -13.90 117.93 -36.84
C GLU A 40 -12.92 118.17 -38.00
N GLN A 41 -12.38 119.40 -38.14
CA GLN A 41 -11.34 119.70 -39.12
C GLN A 41 -10.06 118.87 -38.89
N VAL A 42 -9.62 118.74 -37.64
CA VAL A 42 -8.46 117.89 -37.31
C VAL A 42 -8.73 116.41 -37.66
N LEU A 43 -9.95 115.91 -37.39
CA LEU A 43 -10.32 114.54 -37.72
C LEU A 43 -10.33 114.28 -39.24
N GLU A 44 -10.85 115.22 -40.02
CA GLU A 44 -10.85 115.14 -41.48
C GLU A 44 -9.42 115.19 -42.03
N ALA A 45 -8.58 116.10 -41.53
CA ALA A 45 -7.18 116.21 -41.94
C ALA A 45 -6.37 114.92 -41.65
N VAL A 46 -6.59 114.32 -40.47
CA VAL A 46 -5.94 113.05 -40.11
C VAL A 46 -6.41 111.91 -41.02
N ARG A 47 -7.72 111.79 -41.28
CA ARG A 47 -8.26 110.75 -42.18
C ARG A 47 -7.82 110.93 -43.63
N ALA A 48 -7.69 112.17 -44.09
CA ALA A 48 -7.25 112.47 -45.45
C ALA A 48 -5.78 112.08 -45.67
N LYS A 49 -4.90 112.34 -44.68
CA LYS A 49 -3.47 112.04 -44.78
C LYS A 49 -3.14 110.58 -44.44
N ASN A 50 -3.87 109.98 -43.48
CA ASN A 50 -3.66 108.62 -43.00
C ASN A 50 -5.01 107.86 -42.99
N PRO A 51 -5.46 107.30 -44.14
CA PRO A 51 -6.77 106.66 -44.26
C PRO A 51 -6.97 105.45 -43.33
N ASP A 52 -5.88 104.73 -43.03
CA ASP A 52 -5.89 103.52 -42.21
C ASP A 52 -5.86 103.80 -40.70
N VAL A 53 -5.66 105.06 -40.28
CA VAL A 53 -5.62 105.43 -38.86
C VAL A 53 -7.03 105.57 -38.31
N MET A 54 -7.28 104.90 -37.18
CA MET A 54 -8.54 105.05 -36.46
C MET A 54 -8.67 106.47 -35.89
N ALA A 55 -9.60 107.26 -36.42
CA ALA A 55 -9.93 108.58 -35.91
C ALA A 55 -11.44 108.66 -35.61
N ARG A 56 -11.83 108.63 -34.33
CA ARG A 56 -13.24 108.47 -33.90
C ARG A 56 -13.64 109.49 -32.84
N LYS A 57 -14.74 110.21 -33.09
CA LYS A 57 -15.39 111.10 -32.10
C LYS A 57 -15.94 110.28 -30.91
N LEU A 58 -15.63 110.72 -29.70
CA LEU A 58 -16.11 110.09 -28.47
C LEU A 58 -17.51 110.60 -28.13
N LYS A 59 -18.35 109.73 -27.56
CA LYS A 59 -19.72 110.06 -27.12
C LYS A 59 -19.70 110.82 -25.78
N VAL A 60 -19.06 111.98 -25.75
CA VAL A 60 -18.97 112.86 -24.58
C VAL A 60 -19.40 114.28 -24.96
N ARG A 61 -20.12 114.96 -24.06
CA ARG A 61 -20.59 116.34 -24.28
C ARG A 61 -19.60 117.41 -23.82
N THR A 62 -18.55 117.01 -23.09
CA THR A 62 -17.60 117.92 -22.43
C THR A 62 -16.20 117.74 -23.01
N ALA A 63 -15.46 118.84 -23.20
CA ALA A 63 -14.07 118.86 -23.65
C ALA A 63 -13.09 118.84 -22.47
N TYR A 64 -12.97 117.67 -21.80
CA TYR A 64 -12.02 117.50 -20.69
C TYR A 64 -10.56 117.72 -21.13
N HIS A 65 -9.69 118.12 -20.20
CA HIS A 65 -8.26 118.34 -20.43
C HIS A 65 -7.96 119.36 -21.56
N SER A 66 -8.76 120.43 -21.63
CA SER A 66 -8.64 121.49 -22.64
C SER A 66 -8.82 122.87 -22.01
N HIS A 67 -8.69 123.94 -22.82
CA HIS A 67 -8.94 125.32 -22.37
C HIS A 67 -10.33 125.51 -21.75
N HIS A 68 -11.34 124.74 -22.19
CA HIS A 68 -12.70 124.76 -21.59
C HIS A 68 -12.70 124.43 -20.09
N MET A 69 -11.81 123.54 -19.63
CA MET A 69 -11.74 123.18 -18.21
C MET A 69 -11.06 124.26 -17.39
N LYS A 70 -10.14 125.04 -17.98
CA LYS A 70 -9.48 126.16 -17.29
C LYS A 70 -10.46 127.28 -16.95
N GLU A 71 -11.48 127.50 -17.77
CA GLU A 71 -12.53 128.51 -17.51
C GLU A 71 -13.30 128.25 -16.22
N VAL A 72 -13.52 126.98 -15.89
CA VAL A 72 -14.25 126.56 -14.67
C VAL A 72 -13.30 126.13 -13.53
N GLY A 73 -12.01 126.09 -13.80
CA GLY A 73 -10.97 125.58 -12.92
C GLY A 73 -10.91 126.23 -11.55
N GLU A 74 -10.88 127.56 -11.50
CA GLU A 74 -10.78 128.29 -10.23
C GLU A 74 -12.04 128.11 -9.37
N ARG A 75 -13.21 128.01 -10.02
CA ARG A 75 -14.47 127.69 -9.34
C ARG A 75 -14.43 126.28 -8.77
N TYR A 76 -13.94 125.31 -9.53
CA TYR A 76 -13.74 123.93 -9.06
C TYR A 76 -12.77 123.88 -7.87
N HIS A 77 -11.65 124.57 -7.94
CA HIS A 77 -10.69 124.68 -6.83
C HIS A 77 -11.35 125.27 -5.57
N THR A 78 -12.04 126.40 -5.70
CA THR A 78 -12.73 127.06 -4.57
C THR A 78 -13.76 126.13 -3.91
N LEU A 79 -14.52 125.38 -4.72
CA LEU A 79 -15.53 124.45 -4.24
C LEU A 79 -14.94 123.16 -3.65
N THR A 80 -13.68 122.83 -3.90
CA THR A 80 -13.05 121.59 -3.41
C THR A 80 -12.01 121.82 -2.32
N SER A 81 -11.42 123.02 -2.24
CA SER A 81 -10.35 123.35 -1.29
C SER A 81 -10.74 123.10 0.16
N HIS A 82 -11.98 123.43 0.54
CA HIS A 82 -12.51 123.21 1.90
C HIS A 82 -12.72 121.74 2.28
N HIS A 83 -12.76 120.83 1.30
CA HIS A 83 -12.89 119.39 1.53
C HIS A 83 -11.56 118.64 1.46
N LEU A 84 -10.51 119.28 0.94
CA LEU A 84 -9.22 118.66 0.60
C LEU A 84 -8.04 119.28 1.36
N HIS A 85 -8.28 119.88 2.53
CA HIS A 85 -7.24 120.53 3.33
C HIS A 85 -6.26 119.53 4.00
N ASP A 86 -4.97 119.85 3.88
CA ASP A 86 -3.88 119.34 4.74
C ASP A 86 -4.13 119.72 6.20
N THR A 87 -4.68 118.80 7.00
CA THR A 87 -4.45 118.81 8.44
C THR A 87 -4.05 117.43 8.93
N PRO A 88 -2.82 117.26 9.46
CA PRO A 88 -2.44 116.11 10.23
C PRO A 88 -3.06 116.26 11.62
N ASN A 89 -4.30 115.83 11.83
CA ASN A 89 -4.83 115.65 13.19
C ASN A 89 -6.03 114.68 13.23
N GLY A 90 -5.71 113.45 13.61
CA GLY A 90 -6.44 112.76 14.67
C GLY A 90 -7.79 112.15 14.30
N LYS A 91 -7.78 110.98 13.66
CA LYS A 91 -8.46 109.79 14.19
C LYS A 91 -7.63 108.54 13.89
N ASP A 92 -7.42 107.78 14.95
CA ASP A 92 -6.72 106.51 15.00
C ASP A 92 -7.28 105.54 13.95
N HIS A 93 -6.51 105.29 12.90
CA HIS A 93 -6.63 104.09 12.09
C HIS A 93 -5.30 103.38 12.19
N SER A 94 -5.22 102.45 13.14
CA SER A 94 -4.27 101.35 13.21
C SER A 94 -3.62 101.10 11.84
N ALA A 95 -2.34 101.44 11.71
CA ALA A 95 -1.62 101.51 10.46
C ALA A 95 -1.93 100.31 9.54
N PRO A 96 -2.48 100.53 8.34
CA PRO A 96 -2.47 99.50 7.32
C PRO A 96 -1.09 99.48 6.66
N LYS A 97 -0.45 98.30 6.75
CA LYS A 97 0.33 97.61 5.70
C LYS A 97 0.67 98.48 4.46
N LYS A 98 1.97 98.72 4.22
CA LYS A 98 2.60 99.27 2.99
C LYS A 98 1.77 100.34 2.24
N LYS A 99 2.10 101.63 2.40
CA LYS A 99 1.55 102.72 1.57
C LYS A 99 1.67 102.36 0.08
N ALA A 100 0.56 102.44 -0.66
CA ALA A 100 0.54 102.17 -2.10
C ALA A 100 1.41 103.17 -2.87
N VAL A 101 2.16 102.70 -3.86
CA VAL A 101 2.96 103.57 -4.74
C VAL A 101 2.06 104.17 -5.82
N PHE A 102 2.08 105.50 -5.97
CA PHE A 102 1.21 106.22 -6.91
C PHE A 102 2.01 106.90 -8.02
N PHE A 103 1.76 106.52 -9.27
CA PHE A 103 2.29 107.17 -10.47
C PHE A 103 1.23 108.11 -11.05
N SER A 104 1.47 109.41 -10.97
CA SER A 104 0.53 110.42 -11.45
C SER A 104 0.55 110.49 -12.97
N THR A 105 -0.63 110.45 -13.59
CA THR A 105 -0.81 110.73 -15.01
C THR A 105 -0.93 112.23 -15.30
N VAL A 106 -0.99 113.09 -14.29
CA VAL A 106 -0.97 114.56 -14.48
C VAL A 106 0.46 115.04 -14.65
N SER A 107 1.37 114.60 -13.79
CA SER A 107 2.79 114.97 -13.84
C SER A 107 3.65 113.97 -14.63
N GLY A 108 3.14 112.77 -14.89
CA GLY A 108 3.86 111.66 -15.53
C GLY A 108 4.91 110.99 -14.63
N LYS A 109 5.00 111.33 -13.34
CA LYS A 109 6.04 110.86 -12.41
C LYS A 109 5.43 110.17 -11.18
N GLN A 110 6.25 109.40 -10.46
CA GLN A 110 5.87 108.87 -9.13
C GLN A 110 5.74 110.03 -8.13
N LEU A 111 4.66 110.04 -7.36
CA LEU A 111 4.50 110.98 -6.24
C LEU A 111 5.12 110.34 -4.99
N THR A 112 6.06 111.05 -4.35
CA THR A 112 6.79 110.56 -3.17
C THR A 112 6.15 110.97 -1.85
N ASN A 113 5.29 112.00 -1.86
CA ASN A 113 4.50 112.42 -0.72
C ASN A 113 3.01 112.54 -1.11
N THR A 114 2.13 111.95 -0.31
CA THR A 114 0.67 111.96 -0.53
C THR A 114 0.04 113.34 -0.33
N ASP A 115 0.77 114.27 0.29
CA ASP A 115 0.37 115.68 0.48
C ASP A 115 0.35 116.49 -0.85
N GLN A 116 0.69 115.85 -1.98
CA GLN A 116 0.60 116.44 -3.32
C GLN A 116 -0.77 116.23 -4.01
N LEU A 117 -1.76 115.62 -3.33
CA LEU A 117 -3.11 115.36 -3.87
C LEU A 117 -4.15 116.39 -3.39
N ASP A 118 -3.76 117.66 -3.34
CA ASP A 118 -4.61 118.76 -2.90
C ASP A 118 -5.63 119.19 -3.98
N SER A 119 -6.50 120.14 -3.62
CA SER A 119 -7.47 120.71 -4.56
C SER A 119 -6.84 121.29 -5.84
N ARG A 120 -5.59 121.76 -5.81
CA ARG A 120 -4.87 122.25 -7.00
C ARG A 120 -4.42 121.10 -7.90
N TYR A 121 -4.00 119.97 -7.34
CA TYR A 121 -3.73 118.75 -8.10
C TYR A 121 -4.99 118.25 -8.83
N TRP A 122 -6.13 118.18 -8.13
CA TRP A 122 -7.38 117.72 -8.76
C TRP A 122 -7.91 118.71 -9.81
N GLN A 123 -7.73 120.02 -9.60
CA GLN A 123 -7.97 121.02 -10.64
C GLN A 123 -7.07 120.75 -11.86
N SER A 124 -5.77 120.57 -11.61
CA SER A 124 -4.79 120.31 -12.66
C SER A 124 -5.08 119.02 -13.41
N ASN A 125 -5.62 118.00 -12.75
CA ASN A 125 -6.04 116.74 -13.39
C ASN A 125 -7.15 116.95 -14.43
N LEU A 126 -8.10 117.85 -14.18
CA LEU A 126 -9.17 118.16 -15.15
C LEU A 126 -8.70 119.05 -16.30
N GLU A 127 -7.69 119.89 -16.06
CA GLU A 127 -7.20 120.89 -17.02
C GLU A 127 -6.03 120.41 -17.87
N SER A 128 -5.14 119.61 -17.29
CA SER A 128 -3.90 119.16 -17.90
C SER A 128 -4.09 117.87 -18.68
N PRO A 129 -3.25 117.60 -19.71
CA PRO A 129 -3.30 116.35 -20.44
C PRO A 129 -2.99 115.14 -19.56
N VAL A 130 -3.73 114.05 -19.75
CA VAL A 130 -3.50 112.77 -19.08
C VAL A 130 -2.34 112.03 -19.74
N LEU A 131 -1.19 112.01 -19.10
CA LEU A 131 0.04 111.36 -19.54
C LEU A 131 0.07 109.86 -19.15
N PHE A 132 -0.91 109.08 -19.60
CA PHE A 132 -1.04 107.67 -19.21
C PHE A 132 0.12 106.81 -19.74
N ASN A 133 0.50 106.96 -21.01
CA ASN A 133 1.65 106.30 -21.62
C ASN A 133 2.95 106.60 -20.85
N THR A 134 3.19 107.88 -20.52
CA THR A 134 4.36 108.29 -19.76
C THR A 134 4.35 107.71 -18.34
N GLY A 135 3.24 107.86 -17.62
CA GLY A 135 3.10 107.38 -16.24
C GLY A 135 3.29 105.87 -16.13
N LEU A 136 2.66 105.09 -17.02
CA LEU A 136 2.80 103.63 -17.03
C LEU A 136 4.19 103.17 -17.47
N SER A 137 4.80 103.84 -18.46
CA SER A 137 6.18 103.55 -18.89
C SER A 137 7.18 103.76 -17.73
N ASN A 138 6.98 104.83 -16.95
CA ASN A 138 7.78 105.11 -15.77
C ASN A 138 7.55 104.09 -14.65
N LEU A 139 6.31 103.63 -14.45
CA LEU A 139 5.99 102.53 -13.53
C LEU A 139 6.72 101.25 -13.91
N VAL A 140 6.62 100.81 -15.17
CA VAL A 140 7.25 99.57 -15.64
C VAL A 140 8.78 99.66 -15.54
N SER A 141 9.35 100.81 -15.90
CA SER A 141 10.80 101.05 -15.79
C SER A 141 11.26 101.06 -14.33
N HIS A 142 10.52 101.72 -13.44
CA HIS A 142 10.82 101.76 -12.01
C HIS A 142 10.72 100.37 -11.39
N HIS A 143 9.67 99.62 -11.71
CA HIS A 143 9.50 98.25 -11.22
C HIS A 143 10.63 97.34 -11.70
N GLY A 144 10.96 97.36 -13.00
CA GLY A 144 12.05 96.55 -13.56
C GLY A 144 13.43 96.88 -12.96
N ALA A 145 13.64 98.12 -12.51
CA ALA A 145 14.85 98.52 -11.82
C ALA A 145 14.87 98.14 -10.32
N THR A 146 13.71 98.02 -9.67
CA THR A 146 13.60 97.85 -8.22
C THR A 146 13.32 96.43 -7.77
N THR A 147 12.71 95.58 -8.60
CA THR A 147 12.34 94.22 -8.23
C THR A 147 12.28 93.27 -9.43
N LYS A 148 12.54 91.99 -9.16
CA LYS A 148 12.39 90.89 -10.14
C LYS A 148 11.03 90.18 -10.04
N ALA A 149 10.12 90.66 -9.20
CA ALA A 149 8.78 90.09 -9.07
C ALA A 149 7.96 90.34 -10.35
N ASN A 150 7.06 89.42 -10.69
CA ASN A 150 6.14 89.61 -11.81
C ASN A 150 5.11 90.69 -11.48
N LEU A 151 4.91 91.63 -12.41
CA LEU A 151 3.78 92.56 -12.36
C LEU A 151 2.52 91.91 -12.92
N MET A 152 1.38 92.31 -12.37
CA MET A 152 0.07 92.08 -12.97
C MET A 152 -0.74 93.39 -12.91
N PHE A 153 -1.51 93.65 -13.95
CA PHE A 153 -2.37 94.82 -14.05
C PHE A 153 -3.83 94.45 -13.77
N LEU A 154 -4.42 95.12 -12.77
CA LEU A 154 -5.86 95.06 -12.50
C LEU A 154 -6.49 96.39 -12.91
N GLU A 155 -7.33 96.37 -13.94
CA GLU A 155 -8.11 97.55 -14.34
C GLU A 155 -9.36 97.67 -13.47
N ILE A 156 -9.37 98.71 -12.63
CA ILE A 156 -10.51 99.08 -11.79
C ILE A 156 -11.33 100.11 -12.57
N GLY A 157 -12.44 99.65 -13.12
CA GLY A 157 -13.35 100.50 -13.89
C GLY A 157 -14.58 99.72 -14.37
N PRO A 158 -15.56 100.41 -14.97
CA PRO A 158 -16.80 99.78 -15.44
C PRO A 158 -16.63 98.95 -16.73
N HIS A 159 -15.44 98.95 -17.33
CA HIS A 159 -15.07 98.15 -18.50
C HIS A 159 -13.55 98.12 -18.68
N SER A 160 -13.04 97.14 -19.42
CA SER A 160 -11.64 96.96 -19.84
C SER A 160 -11.24 97.94 -20.96
N ALA A 161 -11.28 99.24 -20.68
CA ALA A 161 -10.98 100.29 -21.66
C ALA A 161 -9.46 100.45 -21.89
N LEU A 162 -8.64 100.21 -20.87
CA LEU A 162 -7.19 100.43 -20.90
C LEU A 162 -6.40 99.18 -21.32
N GLY A 163 -7.01 98.01 -21.41
CA GLY A 163 -6.31 96.77 -21.79
C GLY A 163 -5.59 96.84 -23.14
N GLY A 164 -6.18 97.52 -24.14
CA GLY A 164 -5.52 97.76 -25.43
C GLY A 164 -4.28 98.68 -25.30
N PRO A 165 -4.44 99.90 -24.77
CA PRO A 165 -3.33 100.81 -24.49
C PRO A 165 -2.21 100.21 -23.63
N ILE A 166 -2.54 99.50 -22.55
CA ILE A 166 -1.56 98.84 -21.67
C ILE A 166 -0.73 97.83 -22.47
N ARG A 167 -1.36 96.96 -23.29
CA ARG A 167 -0.60 96.01 -24.14
C ARG A 167 0.36 96.71 -25.10
N GLN A 168 -0.06 97.82 -25.70
CA GLN A 168 0.79 98.61 -26.60
C GLN A 168 1.99 99.23 -25.86
N ILE A 169 1.78 99.73 -24.64
CA ILE A 169 2.87 100.27 -23.80
C ILE A 169 3.84 99.16 -23.41
N LEU A 170 3.34 98.01 -22.96
CA LEU A 170 4.19 96.88 -22.54
C LEU A 170 4.99 96.27 -23.69
N ALA A 171 4.46 96.29 -24.91
CA ALA A 171 5.18 95.84 -26.10
C ALA A 171 6.51 96.59 -26.32
N LYS A 172 6.56 97.89 -25.97
CA LYS A 172 7.80 98.71 -26.02
C LYS A 172 8.90 98.17 -25.10
N PHE A 173 8.52 97.52 -24.00
CA PHE A 173 9.44 96.94 -23.02
C PHE A 173 9.68 95.45 -23.25
N SER A 174 9.15 94.87 -24.35
CA SER A 174 9.14 93.42 -24.58
C SER A 174 8.59 92.61 -23.38
N ALA A 175 7.71 93.23 -22.61
CA ALA A 175 7.14 92.65 -21.39
C ALA A 175 5.74 92.09 -21.69
N ASN A 176 5.44 90.90 -21.16
CA ASN A 176 4.13 90.28 -21.25
C ASN A 176 3.57 90.02 -19.85
N TYR A 177 3.15 91.09 -19.19
CA TYR A 177 2.56 91.00 -17.85
C TYR A 177 1.06 90.65 -17.94
N PRO A 178 0.55 89.77 -17.06
CA PRO A 178 -0.88 89.47 -16.98
C PRO A 178 -1.71 90.74 -16.76
N TYR A 179 -2.89 90.76 -17.38
CA TYR A 179 -3.86 91.85 -17.27
C TYR A 179 -5.25 91.25 -17.03
N THR A 180 -6.01 91.83 -16.11
CA THR A 180 -7.42 91.53 -15.93
C THR A 180 -8.20 92.81 -15.58
N SER A 181 -9.53 92.77 -15.77
CA SER A 181 -10.43 93.90 -15.49
C SER A 181 -11.50 93.45 -14.50
N CYS A 182 -11.82 94.30 -13.52
CA CYS A 182 -12.83 93.97 -12.51
C CYS A 182 -14.22 93.81 -13.12
N ILE A 183 -14.57 94.63 -14.12
CA ILE A 183 -15.88 94.64 -14.76
C ILE A 183 -15.69 94.69 -16.28
N ILE A 184 -16.57 94.00 -17.01
CA ILE A 184 -16.61 94.01 -18.47
C ILE A 184 -18.03 94.38 -18.92
N ARG A 185 -18.14 95.34 -19.86
CA ARG A 185 -19.40 95.79 -20.43
C ARG A 185 -20.19 94.60 -21.01
N ASN A 186 -21.51 94.61 -20.79
CA ASN A 186 -22.43 93.56 -21.22
C ASN A 186 -22.16 92.17 -20.62
N LYS A 187 -21.46 92.08 -19.48
CA LYS A 187 -21.26 90.84 -18.69
C LYS A 187 -21.68 91.05 -17.23
N SER A 188 -21.94 89.95 -16.51
CA SER A 188 -22.25 89.99 -15.08
C SER A 188 -21.08 90.58 -14.29
N ALA A 189 -21.36 91.61 -13.48
CA ALA A 189 -20.35 92.22 -12.63
C ALA A 189 -19.79 91.21 -11.61
N SER A 190 -20.64 90.37 -11.03
CA SER A 190 -20.22 89.35 -10.06
C SER A 190 -19.30 88.31 -10.70
N GLU A 191 -19.64 87.82 -11.89
CA GLU A 191 -18.84 86.82 -12.60
C GLU A 191 -17.48 87.38 -13.03
N THR A 192 -17.48 88.60 -13.59
CA THR A 192 -16.24 89.26 -14.04
C THR A 192 -15.33 89.61 -12.88
N PHE A 193 -15.89 90.06 -11.75
CA PHE A 193 -15.14 90.31 -10.53
C PHE A 193 -14.54 89.02 -9.95
N LEU A 194 -15.35 87.95 -9.79
CA LEU A 194 -14.86 86.65 -9.30
C LEU A 194 -13.82 86.04 -10.24
N SER A 195 -13.96 86.21 -11.55
CA SER A 195 -12.96 85.81 -12.53
C SER A 195 -11.67 86.60 -12.37
N ALA A 196 -11.73 87.92 -12.13
CA ALA A 196 -10.56 88.74 -11.87
C ALA A 196 -9.84 88.33 -10.57
N VAL A 197 -10.59 88.03 -9.51
CA VAL A 197 -10.08 87.45 -8.26
C VAL A 197 -9.40 86.10 -8.52
N GLY A 198 -10.03 85.21 -9.30
CA GLY A 198 -9.43 83.93 -9.69
C GLY A 198 -8.13 84.09 -10.49
N GLN A 199 -8.07 85.05 -11.41
CA GLN A 199 -6.84 85.36 -12.16
C GLN A 199 -5.73 85.90 -11.25
N LEU A 200 -6.05 86.78 -10.30
CA LEU A 200 -5.09 87.25 -9.29
C LEU A 200 -4.55 86.07 -8.46
N TRP A 201 -5.42 85.14 -8.06
CA TRP A 201 -5.02 83.96 -7.28
C TRP A 201 -4.09 83.01 -8.06
N ILE A 202 -4.40 82.73 -9.34
CA ILE A 202 -3.53 81.92 -10.22
C ILE A 202 -2.14 82.55 -10.39
N GLN A 203 -2.05 83.89 -10.30
CA GLN A 203 -0.77 84.62 -10.34
C GLN A 203 -0.10 84.76 -8.96
N ASN A 204 -0.52 83.96 -7.96
CA ASN A 204 0.00 83.97 -6.58
C ASN A 204 -0.16 85.31 -5.85
N VAL A 205 -1.17 86.11 -6.20
CA VAL A 205 -1.57 87.26 -5.37
C VAL A 205 -2.25 86.73 -4.10
N ASP A 206 -1.81 87.21 -2.95
CA ASP A 206 -2.42 86.86 -1.65
C ASP A 206 -3.82 87.48 -1.55
N ILE A 207 -4.85 86.64 -1.62
CA ILE A 207 -6.25 87.03 -1.56
C ILE A 207 -6.87 86.41 -0.31
N ASP A 208 -7.39 87.28 0.55
CA ASP A 208 -8.20 86.90 1.70
C ASP A 208 -9.61 86.50 1.23
N PHE A 209 -9.77 85.23 0.86
CA PHE A 209 -11.06 84.69 0.40
C PHE A 209 -12.13 84.69 1.50
N ASP A 210 -11.75 84.67 2.78
CA ASP A 210 -12.71 84.63 3.89
C ASP A 210 -13.60 85.90 3.90
N ARG A 211 -13.01 87.07 3.56
CA ARG A 211 -13.78 88.31 3.36
C ARG A 211 -14.83 88.21 2.26
N LEU A 212 -14.62 87.35 1.28
CA LEU A 212 -15.51 87.16 0.12
C LEU A 212 -16.55 86.07 0.38
N THR A 213 -16.13 84.94 0.94
CA THR A 213 -16.95 83.72 1.06
C THR A 213 -17.64 83.57 2.40
N ASN A 214 -17.17 84.29 3.43
CA ASN A 214 -17.66 84.20 4.80
C ASN A 214 -17.86 85.59 5.46
N PRO A 215 -18.47 86.59 4.78
CA PRO A 215 -18.56 87.95 5.31
C PRO A 215 -19.30 88.06 6.65
N ASN A 216 -20.12 87.07 7.00
CA ASN A 216 -20.93 87.03 8.22
C ASN A 216 -20.49 85.96 9.23
N ASN A 217 -19.34 85.30 9.03
CA ASN A 217 -18.85 84.19 9.87
C ASN A 217 -19.82 82.98 9.97
N THR A 218 -20.62 82.71 8.93
CA THR A 218 -21.61 81.63 8.87
C THR A 218 -21.30 80.52 7.85
N ALA A 219 -20.22 80.64 7.08
CA ALA A 219 -19.86 79.63 6.08
C ALA A 219 -19.48 78.30 6.75
N ARG A 220 -19.76 77.18 6.06
CA ARG A 220 -19.39 75.83 6.52
C ARG A 220 -18.36 75.22 5.57
N VAL A 221 -17.43 74.44 6.12
CA VAL A 221 -16.43 73.71 5.35
C VAL A 221 -17.10 72.57 4.58
N VAL A 222 -16.78 72.45 3.29
CA VAL A 222 -17.18 71.31 2.46
C VAL A 222 -16.19 70.17 2.74
N SER A 223 -16.66 69.06 3.32
CA SER A 223 -15.81 67.96 3.81
C SER A 223 -15.66 66.78 2.85
N ASP A 224 -16.36 66.78 1.73
CA ASP A 224 -16.51 65.67 0.79
C ASP A 224 -15.99 65.99 -0.62
N LEU A 225 -15.04 66.92 -0.72
CA LEU A 225 -14.36 67.18 -1.98
C LEU A 225 -13.49 65.97 -2.41
N PRO A 226 -13.43 65.65 -3.71
CA PRO A 226 -12.53 64.61 -4.21
C PRO A 226 -11.08 64.88 -3.77
N THR A 227 -10.39 63.83 -3.34
CA THR A 227 -8.95 63.90 -3.04
C THR A 227 -8.14 64.15 -4.32
N TYR A 228 -6.89 64.59 -4.17
CA TYR A 228 -5.97 64.74 -5.30
C TYR A 228 -5.93 63.46 -6.15
N PRO A 229 -6.28 63.53 -7.45
CA PRO A 229 -6.25 62.38 -8.33
C PRO A 229 -4.79 62.07 -8.70
N TRP A 230 -4.15 61.19 -7.93
CA TRP A 230 -2.81 60.71 -8.26
C TRP A 230 -2.79 60.07 -9.65
N ASN A 231 -1.72 60.29 -10.42
CA ASN A 231 -1.55 59.63 -11.70
C ASN A 231 -1.21 58.14 -11.46
N HIS A 232 -2.18 57.27 -11.74
CA HIS A 232 -2.05 55.81 -11.67
C HIS A 232 -1.88 55.14 -13.05
N GLU A 233 -1.56 55.91 -14.10
CA GLU A 233 -1.37 55.38 -15.46
C GLU A 233 -0.22 54.38 -15.56
N ASN A 234 0.79 54.47 -14.67
CA ASN A 234 1.93 53.57 -14.63
C ASN A 234 2.10 52.92 -13.26
N SER A 235 2.43 51.62 -13.25
CA SER A 235 2.84 50.88 -12.04
C SER A 235 4.36 50.95 -11.87
N TYR A 236 4.84 51.29 -10.67
CA TYR A 236 6.26 51.30 -10.31
C TYR A 236 6.72 50.00 -9.61
N MET A 237 5.88 48.96 -9.58
CA MET A 237 6.21 47.65 -9.01
C MET A 237 7.06 46.84 -9.98
N PHE A 238 8.34 46.61 -9.62
CA PHE A 238 9.22 45.70 -10.36
C PHE A 238 9.03 44.27 -9.82
N GLU A 239 8.29 43.45 -10.57
CA GLU A 239 8.07 42.04 -10.23
C GLU A 239 8.82 41.12 -11.20
N ASN A 240 9.70 40.27 -10.68
CA ASN A 240 10.34 39.24 -11.50
C ASN A 240 9.36 38.10 -11.83
N ARG A 241 9.66 37.33 -12.89
CA ARG A 241 8.83 36.22 -13.35
C ARG A 241 8.54 35.22 -12.23
N VAL A 242 9.57 34.85 -11.44
CA VAL A 242 9.47 33.83 -10.38
C VAL A 242 8.47 34.25 -9.29
N ALA A 243 8.55 35.48 -8.79
CA ALA A 243 7.65 36.00 -7.76
C ALA A 243 6.22 36.21 -8.30
N LYS A 244 6.07 36.54 -9.58
CA LYS A 244 4.77 36.64 -10.24
C LYS A 244 4.10 35.27 -10.35
N GLU A 245 4.81 34.27 -10.88
CA GLU A 245 4.28 32.91 -11.04
C GLU A 245 4.06 32.21 -9.69
N TRP A 246 4.85 32.51 -8.66
CA TRP A 246 4.65 32.00 -7.31
C TRP A 246 3.35 32.54 -6.66
N ARG A 247 3.05 33.83 -6.81
CA ARG A 247 1.82 34.44 -6.25
C ARG A 247 0.59 34.10 -7.08
N TRP A 248 0.72 34.15 -8.41
CA TRP A 248 -0.37 34.00 -9.36
C TRP A 248 -0.25 32.67 -10.12
N ARG A 249 -0.06 31.57 -9.37
CA ARG A 249 0.04 30.23 -9.96
C ARG A 249 -1.18 29.95 -10.83
N LYS A 250 -0.95 29.48 -12.05
CA LYS A 250 -2.03 29.14 -13.00
C LYS A 250 -2.88 27.97 -12.52
N PHE A 251 -2.26 26.99 -11.86
CA PHE A 251 -2.91 25.80 -11.36
C PHE A 251 -2.66 25.65 -9.85
N ARG A 252 -3.67 25.16 -9.13
CA ARG A 252 -3.56 24.83 -7.70
C ARG A 252 -2.67 23.60 -7.49
N HIS A 253 -2.27 23.38 -6.24
CA HIS A 253 -1.61 22.15 -5.85
C HIS A 253 -2.52 20.95 -6.14
N HIS A 254 -2.00 19.92 -6.80
CA HIS A 254 -2.70 18.65 -7.01
C HIS A 254 -2.10 17.60 -6.07
N GLU A 255 -2.93 16.81 -5.39
CA GLU A 255 -2.50 15.93 -4.30
C GLU A 255 -1.42 14.90 -4.69
N LEU A 256 -1.46 14.37 -5.92
CA LEU A 256 -0.42 13.48 -6.48
C LEU A 256 0.70 14.20 -7.25
N LEU A 257 0.39 15.06 -8.22
CA LEU A 257 1.40 15.70 -9.08
C LEU A 257 2.18 16.82 -8.35
N GLY A 258 1.54 17.48 -7.39
CA GLY A 258 2.09 18.62 -6.67
C GLY A 258 1.95 19.93 -7.45
N VAL A 259 3.02 20.72 -7.46
CA VAL A 259 3.08 22.03 -8.13
C VAL A 259 4.23 22.07 -9.13
N ARG A 260 4.06 22.85 -10.20
CA ARG A 260 5.13 23.10 -11.16
C ARG A 260 6.27 23.88 -10.51
N VAL A 261 7.50 23.44 -10.74
CA VAL A 261 8.73 24.14 -10.36
C VAL A 261 8.89 25.35 -11.26
N ILE A 262 8.96 26.54 -10.67
CA ILE A 262 8.89 27.84 -11.38
C ILE A 262 10.15 28.09 -12.23
N GLU A 263 11.26 27.50 -11.81
CA GLU A 263 12.55 27.52 -12.49
C GLU A 263 12.61 26.57 -13.69
N SER A 264 11.65 25.65 -13.85
CA SER A 264 11.58 24.75 -15.01
C SER A 264 11.13 25.49 -16.27
N THR A 265 11.57 25.00 -17.43
CA THR A 265 11.21 25.60 -18.72
C THR A 265 9.86 25.07 -19.21
N GLU A 266 9.35 25.64 -20.31
CA GLU A 266 8.14 25.14 -20.98
C GLU A 266 8.37 23.85 -21.77
N ASN A 267 9.59 23.59 -22.21
CA ASN A 267 9.94 22.38 -22.98
C ASN A 267 10.35 21.21 -22.08
N GLU A 268 10.80 21.51 -20.86
CA GLU A 268 11.16 20.51 -19.85
C GLU A 268 10.52 20.87 -18.50
N PRO A 269 9.18 20.83 -18.40
CA PRO A 269 8.49 21.18 -17.18
C PRO A 269 8.74 20.12 -16.12
N VAL A 270 8.96 20.59 -14.90
CA VAL A 270 9.19 19.73 -13.73
C VAL A 270 8.13 20.06 -12.68
N PHE A 271 7.55 19.02 -12.09
CA PHE A 271 6.62 19.11 -10.98
C PHE A 271 7.24 18.51 -9.74
N ARG A 272 6.99 19.14 -8.60
CA ARG A 272 7.48 18.70 -7.30
C ARG A 272 6.31 18.50 -6.35
N ASN A 273 6.31 17.37 -5.67
CA ASN A 273 5.41 17.06 -4.58
C ASN A 273 6.14 16.47 -3.37
N VAL A 274 5.54 16.58 -2.20
CA VAL A 274 5.99 15.92 -0.96
C VAL A 274 4.80 15.15 -0.41
N ILE A 275 4.70 13.88 -0.79
CA ILE A 275 3.54 13.03 -0.51
C ILE A 275 3.66 12.45 0.90
N SER A 276 2.57 12.51 1.66
CA SER A 276 2.43 11.80 2.94
C SER A 276 1.07 11.10 2.98
N LEU A 277 0.97 10.03 3.78
CA LEU A 277 -0.29 9.32 3.98
C LEU A 277 -1.34 10.18 4.70
N ALA A 278 -0.94 11.23 5.41
CA ALA A 278 -1.87 12.20 6.00
C ALA A 278 -2.52 13.13 4.96
N THR A 279 -1.79 13.46 3.89
CA THR A 279 -2.26 14.37 2.83
C THR A 279 -3.01 13.65 1.72
N VAL A 280 -2.74 12.36 1.52
CA VAL A 280 -3.38 11.52 0.49
C VAL A 280 -3.84 10.20 1.13
N PRO A 281 -4.88 10.24 1.99
CA PRO A 281 -5.19 9.13 2.90
C PRO A 281 -5.62 7.86 2.19
N TRP A 282 -6.31 7.96 1.05
CA TRP A 282 -6.82 6.79 0.31
C TRP A 282 -5.71 5.86 -0.20
N ILE A 283 -4.46 6.33 -0.33
CA ILE A 283 -3.33 5.47 -0.74
C ILE A 283 -3.03 4.38 0.29
N VAL A 284 -3.35 4.60 1.57
CA VAL A 284 -3.08 3.61 2.65
C VAL A 284 -3.74 2.26 2.37
N ASP A 285 -4.88 2.29 1.68
CA ASP A 285 -5.68 1.12 1.35
C ASP A 285 -5.11 0.32 0.17
N HIS A 286 -4.09 0.83 -0.54
CA HIS A 286 -3.33 0.04 -1.51
C HIS A 286 -2.16 -0.70 -0.81
N ASN A 287 -2.53 -1.66 0.05
CA ASN A 287 -1.58 -2.45 0.83
C ASN A 287 -1.25 -3.79 0.15
N ILE A 288 0.02 -3.97 -0.20
CA ILE A 288 0.54 -5.18 -0.85
C ILE A 288 1.57 -5.84 0.07
N LYS A 289 1.30 -7.07 0.49
CA LYS A 289 2.10 -7.89 1.41
C LYS A 289 2.45 -7.20 2.74
N GLY A 290 1.61 -6.27 3.18
CA GLY A 290 1.80 -5.51 4.42
C GLY A 290 2.31 -4.09 4.20
N ASP A 291 2.89 -3.79 3.03
CA ASP A 291 3.44 -2.47 2.70
C ASP A 291 2.42 -1.60 1.96
N VAL A 292 2.39 -0.30 2.27
CA VAL A 292 1.62 0.69 1.49
C VAL A 292 2.41 1.01 0.23
N VAL A 293 1.97 0.47 -0.91
CA VAL A 293 2.65 0.63 -2.20
C VAL A 293 1.93 1.70 -3.01
N PHE A 294 2.64 2.68 -3.54
CA PHE A 294 2.06 3.67 -4.44
C PHE A 294 1.54 2.98 -5.71
N PRO A 295 0.23 3.06 -6.02
CA PRO A 295 -0.38 2.26 -7.06
C PRO A 295 0.06 2.71 -8.45
N CYS A 296 0.13 1.77 -9.41
CA CYS A 296 0.39 2.09 -10.81
C CYS A 296 -0.60 3.15 -11.34
N ALA A 297 -1.86 3.02 -10.92
CA ALA A 297 -2.94 3.94 -11.22
C ALA A 297 -2.65 5.40 -10.80
N ALA A 298 -1.91 5.62 -9.71
CA ALA A 298 -1.57 6.97 -9.26
C ALA A 298 -0.54 7.65 -10.18
N TYR A 299 0.42 6.90 -10.75
CA TYR A 299 1.31 7.45 -11.79
C TYR A 299 0.51 7.87 -13.04
N VAL A 300 -0.52 7.10 -13.40
CA VAL A 300 -1.43 7.45 -14.51
C VAL A 300 -2.23 8.73 -14.18
N GLY A 301 -2.68 8.89 -12.93
CA GLY A 301 -3.31 10.13 -12.47
C GLY A 301 -2.38 11.35 -12.55
N MET A 302 -1.11 11.19 -12.14
CA MET A 302 -0.08 12.24 -12.28
C MET A 302 0.17 12.62 -13.74
N ALA A 303 0.25 11.63 -14.63
CA ALA A 303 0.38 11.85 -16.07
C ALA A 303 -0.82 12.60 -16.66
N GLY A 304 -2.04 12.23 -16.25
CA GLY A 304 -3.27 12.88 -16.71
C GLY A 304 -3.33 14.36 -16.31
N GLU A 305 -3.00 14.68 -15.06
CA GLU A 305 -2.95 16.08 -14.61
C GLU A 305 -1.83 16.85 -15.31
N ALA A 306 -0.67 16.25 -15.53
CA ALA A 306 0.42 16.88 -16.27
C ALA A 306 0.00 17.19 -17.72
N ALA A 307 -0.65 16.23 -18.39
CA ALA A 307 -1.19 16.44 -19.73
C ALA A 307 -2.25 17.56 -19.77
N ARG A 308 -3.12 17.65 -18.76
CA ARG A 308 -4.12 18.73 -18.63
C ARG A 308 -3.46 20.09 -18.50
N GLN A 309 -2.42 20.21 -17.67
CA GLN A 309 -1.73 21.50 -17.46
C GLN A 309 -0.92 21.95 -18.68
N LEU A 310 -0.44 21.00 -19.50
CA LEU A 310 0.36 21.26 -20.71
C LEU A 310 -0.47 21.36 -21.99
N CYS A 311 -1.76 21.02 -21.95
CA CYS A 311 -2.64 21.11 -23.10
C CYS A 311 -2.94 22.57 -23.46
N GLU A 312 -2.63 22.96 -24.69
CA GLU A 312 -3.01 24.24 -25.28
C GLU A 312 -4.31 24.04 -26.08
N GLY A 313 -5.46 24.11 -25.41
CA GLY A 313 -6.76 23.97 -26.07
C GLY A 313 -7.80 23.24 -25.22
N ASN A 314 -8.73 22.56 -25.90
CA ASN A 314 -9.75 21.76 -25.23
C ASN A 314 -9.14 20.43 -24.76
N PHE A 315 -9.38 20.07 -23.50
CA PHE A 315 -8.86 18.85 -22.88
C PHE A 315 -10.02 17.89 -22.60
N GLU A 316 -10.08 16.80 -23.36
CA GLU A 316 -11.11 15.76 -23.24
C GLU A 316 -10.58 14.50 -22.53
N GLY A 317 -9.25 14.34 -22.51
CA GLY A 317 -8.58 13.19 -21.93
C GLY A 317 -7.09 13.19 -22.16
N PHE A 318 -6.46 12.04 -21.93
CA PHE A 318 -5.04 11.83 -22.17
C PHE A 318 -4.76 10.39 -22.60
N ALA A 319 -3.63 10.22 -23.30
CA ALA A 319 -3.11 8.92 -23.68
C ALA A 319 -1.72 8.72 -23.09
N LEU A 320 -1.41 7.47 -22.71
CA LEU A 320 -0.07 7.02 -22.40
C LEU A 320 0.33 5.89 -23.33
N ARG A 321 1.62 5.79 -23.60
CA ARG A 321 2.20 4.60 -24.23
C ARG A 321 3.53 4.22 -23.59
N ASN A 322 3.88 2.94 -23.70
CA ASN A 322 5.10 2.37 -23.14
C ASN A 322 5.26 2.70 -21.65
N VAL A 323 4.20 2.50 -20.87
CA VAL A 323 4.24 2.71 -19.42
C VAL A 323 5.03 1.56 -18.81
N VAL A 324 6.12 1.88 -18.13
CA VAL A 324 7.01 0.93 -17.45
C VAL A 324 7.05 1.29 -15.97
N ILE A 325 6.78 0.31 -15.11
CA ILE A 325 6.93 0.43 -13.66
C ILE A 325 8.17 -0.37 -13.25
N ASP A 326 9.28 0.33 -13.00
CA ASP A 326 10.59 -0.26 -12.74
C ASP A 326 10.76 -0.67 -11.27
N THR A 327 10.29 0.17 -10.34
CA THR A 327 10.50 -0.04 -8.90
C THR A 327 9.31 0.48 -8.12
N ALA A 328 8.79 -0.31 -7.19
CA ALA A 328 7.69 0.08 -6.32
C ALA A 328 8.11 1.25 -5.41
N MET A 329 7.24 2.26 -5.28
CA MET A 329 7.42 3.32 -4.30
C MET A 329 6.64 2.94 -3.04
N VAL A 330 7.35 2.58 -1.98
CA VAL A 330 6.75 2.20 -0.68
C VAL A 330 6.64 3.45 0.20
N LEU A 331 5.46 3.67 0.77
CA LEU A 331 5.17 4.78 1.66
C LEU A 331 5.03 4.28 3.11
N THR A 332 5.40 5.13 4.07
CA THR A 332 5.32 4.82 5.50
C THR A 332 4.74 6.00 6.25
N ASP A 333 3.95 5.77 7.30
CA ASP A 333 3.32 6.84 8.10
C ASP A 333 4.32 7.83 8.72
N SER A 334 5.53 7.36 9.01
CA SER A 334 6.55 8.14 9.71
C SER A 334 7.27 9.20 8.87
N LYS A 335 7.15 9.15 7.53
CA LYS A 335 7.95 9.98 6.62
C LYS A 335 7.14 10.45 5.41
N SER A 336 7.34 11.71 5.06
CA SER A 336 6.91 12.23 3.76
C SER A 336 7.93 11.89 2.67
N THR A 337 7.45 11.53 1.48
CA THR A 337 8.28 11.17 0.33
C THR A 337 8.28 12.32 -0.68
N GLU A 338 9.45 12.88 -0.96
CA GLU A 338 9.62 13.87 -2.02
C GLU A 338 9.59 13.18 -3.39
N VAL A 339 8.78 13.70 -4.30
CA VAL A 339 8.57 13.17 -5.64
C VAL A 339 8.79 14.28 -6.66
N ILE A 340 9.57 13.96 -7.69
CA ILE A 340 9.77 14.79 -8.87
C ILE A 340 9.17 14.08 -10.08
N THR A 341 8.33 14.80 -10.81
CA THR A 341 7.82 14.39 -12.11
C THR A 341 8.42 15.28 -13.16
N SER A 342 9.25 14.71 -14.03
CA SER A 342 9.91 15.44 -15.11
C SER A 342 9.28 15.06 -16.43
N LEU A 343 9.03 16.07 -17.26
CA LEU A 343 8.61 15.86 -18.64
C LEU A 343 9.58 16.51 -19.60
N ARG A 344 9.69 15.93 -20.79
CA ARG A 344 10.46 16.48 -21.91
C ARG A 344 9.72 16.19 -23.20
N ARG A 345 9.66 17.15 -24.12
CA ARG A 345 9.09 16.88 -25.46
C ARG A 345 9.86 15.74 -26.12
N ALA A 346 9.15 14.71 -26.56
CA ALA A 346 9.77 13.60 -27.27
C ALA A 346 10.16 14.10 -28.68
N ALA A 347 11.39 13.84 -29.12
CA ALA A 347 11.83 14.24 -30.45
C ALA A 347 11.11 13.42 -31.52
N LEU A 348 10.48 14.10 -32.50
CA LEU A 348 9.94 13.46 -33.71
C LEU A 348 11.04 13.31 -34.77
N THR A 349 11.93 14.31 -34.85
CA THR A 349 13.19 14.34 -35.61
C THR A 349 14.21 15.18 -34.83
N ASP A 350 15.44 15.35 -35.32
CA ASP A 350 16.43 16.24 -34.71
C ASP A 350 16.03 17.73 -34.65
N SER A 351 14.92 18.13 -35.32
CA SER A 351 14.48 19.52 -35.44
C SER A 351 13.00 19.76 -35.13
N LEU A 352 12.22 18.70 -34.93
CA LEU A 352 10.78 18.78 -34.66
C LEU A 352 10.44 17.98 -33.41
N ASP A 353 9.75 18.64 -32.49
CA ASP A 353 9.21 17.99 -31.30
C ASP A 353 7.87 17.30 -31.62
N SER A 354 7.63 16.19 -30.93
CA SER A 354 6.36 15.47 -30.96
C SER A 354 5.30 16.16 -30.10
N VAL A 355 4.04 15.76 -30.32
CA VAL A 355 2.93 16.02 -29.38
C VAL A 355 3.05 15.19 -28.11
N TRP A 356 3.86 14.12 -28.13
CA TRP A 356 4.15 13.26 -27.00
C TRP A 356 5.24 13.85 -26.12
N TRP A 357 5.11 13.63 -24.82
CA TRP A 357 6.08 13.99 -23.79
C TRP A 357 6.63 12.73 -23.15
N ASP A 358 7.95 12.61 -23.06
CA ASP A 358 8.56 11.64 -22.18
C ASP A 358 8.24 12.04 -20.74
N PHE A 359 7.73 11.11 -19.94
CA PHE A 359 7.26 11.30 -18.57
C PHE A 359 8.01 10.38 -17.64
N VAL A 360 8.61 10.94 -16.59
CA VAL A 360 9.40 10.20 -15.61
C VAL A 360 9.01 10.63 -14.20
N VAL A 361 8.70 9.66 -13.34
CA VAL A 361 8.45 9.87 -11.91
C VAL A 361 9.58 9.26 -11.11
N SER A 362 10.20 10.08 -10.26
CA SER A 362 11.26 9.68 -9.36
C SER A 362 10.97 10.18 -7.94
N SER A 363 11.38 9.42 -6.92
CA SER A 363 11.29 9.83 -5.53
C SER A 363 12.65 9.89 -4.85
N TYR A 364 12.77 10.67 -3.80
CA TYR A 364 13.97 10.74 -2.97
C TYR A 364 13.82 9.86 -1.73
N ASN A 365 14.66 8.83 -1.61
CA ASN A 365 14.61 7.89 -0.48
C ASN A 365 15.35 8.38 0.79
N GLY A 366 15.83 9.64 0.78
CA GLY A 366 16.67 10.23 1.83
C GLY A 366 18.16 10.19 1.52
N THR A 367 18.59 9.44 0.50
CA THR A 367 20.01 9.36 0.07
C THR A 367 20.16 9.53 -1.44
N THR A 368 19.34 8.85 -2.23
CA THR A 368 19.39 8.83 -3.69
C THR A 368 18.00 9.03 -4.30
N TRP A 369 17.99 9.51 -5.55
CA TRP A 369 16.79 9.53 -6.38
C TRP A 369 16.56 8.14 -6.98
N MET A 370 15.38 7.59 -6.76
CA MET A 370 14.94 6.34 -7.36
C MET A 370 13.87 6.61 -8.41
N LYS A 371 14.04 6.02 -9.58
CA LYS A 371 13.10 6.12 -10.69
C LYS A 371 12.04 5.03 -10.55
N HIS A 372 10.77 5.38 -10.67
CA HIS A 372 9.64 4.46 -10.45
C HIS A 372 8.85 4.15 -11.71
N CYS A 373 8.49 5.19 -12.46
CA CYS A 373 7.64 5.08 -13.64
C CYS A 373 8.26 5.85 -14.80
N THR A 374 8.28 5.24 -15.99
CA THR A 374 8.53 5.95 -17.25
C THR A 374 7.41 5.69 -18.24
N ALA A 375 7.01 6.71 -18.99
CA ALA A 375 5.99 6.59 -20.02
C ALA A 375 6.19 7.68 -21.08
N GLN A 376 5.41 7.61 -22.15
CA GLN A 376 5.16 8.77 -23.01
C GLN A 376 3.69 9.17 -22.87
N ILE A 377 3.42 10.47 -22.78
CA ILE A 377 2.08 11.00 -22.53
C ILE A 377 1.68 12.04 -23.59
N SER A 378 0.40 12.12 -23.91
CA SER A 378 -0.17 13.15 -24.80
C SER A 378 -1.56 13.53 -24.32
N ALA A 379 -1.95 14.80 -24.48
CA ALA A 379 -3.34 15.22 -24.30
C ALA A 379 -4.20 14.71 -25.46
N LEU A 380 -5.48 14.44 -25.18
CA LEU A 380 -6.51 14.14 -26.17
C LEU A 380 -7.47 15.32 -26.22
N THR A 381 -7.64 15.88 -27.42
CA THR A 381 -8.46 17.09 -27.67
C THR A 381 -9.84 16.78 -28.23
N GLU A 382 -10.07 15.53 -28.64
CA GLU A 382 -11.33 15.06 -29.19
C GLU A 382 -11.94 13.99 -28.28
N LEU A 383 -13.26 13.95 -28.22
CA LEU A 383 -14.01 12.88 -27.55
C LEU A 383 -13.81 11.56 -28.30
N SER A 384 -13.80 10.46 -27.55
CA SER A 384 -13.85 9.14 -28.17
C SER A 384 -15.12 8.99 -29.03
N THR A 385 -14.95 8.54 -30.27
CA THR A 385 -16.05 8.13 -31.16
C THR A 385 -16.48 6.68 -30.93
N SER A 386 -15.83 5.97 -30.00
CA SER A 386 -16.17 4.59 -29.68
C SER A 386 -17.33 4.54 -28.69
N GLU A 387 -18.51 4.17 -29.20
CA GLU A 387 -19.65 3.83 -28.36
C GLU A 387 -19.53 2.37 -27.87
N ARG A 388 -20.06 2.11 -26.68
CA ARG A 388 -20.13 0.74 -26.14
C ARG A 388 -20.89 -0.14 -27.13
N ALA A 389 -20.24 -1.16 -27.67
CA ALA A 389 -20.94 -2.19 -28.43
C ALA A 389 -22.06 -2.79 -27.55
N GLU A 390 -23.26 -3.00 -28.09
CA GLU A 390 -24.36 -3.69 -27.40
C GLU A 390 -23.96 -5.14 -27.08
N ASP A 391 -23.13 -5.36 -26.07
CA ASP A 391 -22.75 -6.69 -25.63
C ASP A 391 -23.78 -7.19 -24.62
N ALA A 392 -24.86 -7.75 -25.16
CA ALA A 392 -26.03 -8.30 -24.46
C ALA A 392 -25.72 -9.55 -23.61
N THR A 393 -24.47 -10.03 -23.52
CA THR A 393 -24.18 -11.27 -22.81
C THR A 393 -23.74 -11.03 -21.36
N LYS A 394 -24.66 -11.33 -20.44
CA LYS A 394 -24.37 -11.63 -19.04
C LYS A 394 -23.38 -12.80 -19.03
N LEU A 395 -22.21 -12.64 -18.41
CA LEU A 395 -21.25 -13.73 -18.33
C LEU A 395 -21.80 -14.85 -17.43
N SER A 396 -21.50 -16.10 -17.77
CA SER A 396 -22.16 -17.28 -17.20
C SER A 396 -21.92 -17.49 -15.70
N ARG A 397 -20.78 -17.02 -15.17
CA ARG A 397 -20.43 -17.17 -13.76
C ARG A 397 -20.55 -15.82 -13.05
N HIS A 398 -21.41 -15.76 -12.03
CA HIS A 398 -21.38 -14.69 -11.04
C HIS A 398 -20.19 -14.90 -10.09
N VAL A 399 -19.46 -13.84 -9.81
CA VAL A 399 -18.33 -13.86 -8.87
C VAL A 399 -18.72 -13.03 -7.65
N GLU A 400 -18.65 -13.63 -6.47
CA GLU A 400 -18.97 -12.93 -5.23
C GLU A 400 -17.81 -12.02 -4.83
N THR A 401 -18.02 -10.71 -4.88
CA THR A 401 -16.99 -9.69 -4.62
C THR A 401 -16.25 -9.90 -3.30
N ASN A 402 -16.96 -10.13 -2.19
CA ASN A 402 -16.34 -10.28 -0.87
C ASN A 402 -15.39 -11.49 -0.82
N LYS A 403 -15.79 -12.62 -1.40
CA LYS A 403 -14.92 -13.80 -1.51
C LYS A 403 -13.73 -13.54 -2.42
N TRP A 404 -13.89 -12.69 -3.43
CA TRP A 404 -12.79 -12.31 -4.32
C TRP A 404 -11.73 -11.47 -3.60
N TYR A 405 -12.14 -10.45 -2.84
CA TYR A 405 -11.21 -9.67 -2.03
C TYR A 405 -10.55 -10.50 -0.92
N GLN A 406 -11.28 -11.45 -0.32
CA GLN A 406 -10.66 -12.43 0.59
C GLN A 406 -9.58 -13.28 -0.11
N ALA A 407 -9.82 -13.73 -1.34
CA ALA A 407 -8.84 -14.49 -2.11
C ALA A 407 -7.61 -13.63 -2.49
N LEU A 408 -7.83 -12.37 -2.89
CA LEU A 408 -6.75 -11.40 -3.14
C LEU A 408 -5.90 -11.18 -1.88
N ARG A 409 -6.54 -11.09 -0.71
CA ARG A 409 -5.87 -10.98 0.59
C ARG A 409 -4.97 -12.18 0.87
N THR A 410 -5.43 -13.40 0.60
CA THR A 410 -4.65 -14.64 0.80
C THR A 410 -3.36 -14.67 -0.01
N VAL A 411 -3.34 -14.06 -1.21
CA VAL A 411 -2.13 -13.97 -2.04
C VAL A 411 -1.28 -12.73 -1.76
N GLY A 412 -1.72 -11.86 -0.85
CA GLY A 412 -0.98 -10.69 -0.38
C GLY A 412 -1.50 -9.33 -0.86
N ALA A 413 -2.65 -9.24 -1.53
CA ALA A 413 -3.31 -7.96 -1.81
C ALA A 413 -4.30 -7.61 -0.71
N ASN A 414 -3.84 -6.87 0.30
CA ASN A 414 -4.63 -6.46 1.45
C ASN A 414 -5.37 -5.12 1.17
N TYR A 415 -6.11 -5.04 0.07
CA TYR A 415 -6.83 -3.81 -0.28
C TYR A 415 -7.76 -3.37 0.86
N GLY A 416 -7.69 -2.09 1.25
CA GLY A 416 -8.65 -1.48 2.16
C GLY A 416 -9.90 -0.96 1.44
N ASP A 417 -10.76 -0.23 2.15
CA ASP A 417 -12.10 0.15 1.70
C ASP A 417 -12.06 1.00 0.41
N ASP A 418 -11.11 1.93 0.30
CA ASP A 418 -10.96 2.79 -0.88
C ASP A 418 -10.55 2.00 -2.14
N PHE A 419 -9.90 0.83 -1.98
CA PHE A 419 -9.50 -0.07 -3.06
C PHE A 419 -10.43 -1.29 -3.24
N GLN A 420 -11.59 -1.31 -2.57
CA GLN A 420 -12.61 -2.35 -2.66
C GLN A 420 -13.90 -1.93 -3.41
N GLY A 421 -13.77 -1.12 -4.48
CA GLY A 421 -14.91 -0.55 -5.21
C GLY A 421 -15.43 -1.38 -6.39
N LEU A 422 -15.09 -2.67 -6.52
CA LEU A 422 -15.64 -3.53 -7.57
C LEU A 422 -17.00 -4.12 -7.19
N SER A 423 -17.99 -4.00 -8.06
CA SER A 423 -19.32 -4.59 -7.92
C SER A 423 -19.77 -5.30 -9.19
N ASN A 424 -20.88 -6.05 -9.12
CA ASN A 424 -21.49 -6.76 -10.25
C ASN A 424 -20.49 -7.65 -11.04
N LEU A 425 -19.61 -8.34 -10.32
CA LEU A 425 -18.56 -9.15 -10.93
C LEU A 425 -19.14 -10.38 -11.62
N SER A 426 -18.73 -10.58 -12.87
CA SER A 426 -19.06 -11.78 -13.62
C SER A 426 -17.90 -12.20 -14.52
N CYS A 427 -17.82 -13.49 -14.83
CA CYS A 427 -16.72 -14.05 -15.61
C CYS A 427 -17.19 -15.14 -16.56
N SER A 428 -16.50 -15.29 -17.68
CA SER A 428 -16.67 -16.43 -18.58
C SER A 428 -15.96 -17.66 -18.01
N THR A 429 -16.65 -18.79 -18.04
CA THR A 429 -16.10 -20.09 -17.64
C THR A 429 -15.02 -20.63 -18.57
N THR A 430 -14.86 -20.08 -19.79
CA THR A 430 -13.93 -20.61 -20.81
C THR A 430 -13.18 -19.56 -21.63
N ARG A 431 -13.69 -18.32 -21.74
CA ARG A 431 -13.14 -17.30 -22.66
C ARG A 431 -12.16 -16.31 -22.03
N ASN A 432 -11.80 -16.52 -20.76
CA ASN A 432 -10.89 -15.64 -20.01
C ASN A 432 -11.28 -14.15 -20.07
N LEU A 433 -12.58 -13.92 -19.88
CA LEU A 433 -13.23 -12.61 -19.96
C LEU A 433 -13.91 -12.34 -18.63
N SER A 434 -13.70 -11.17 -18.05
CA SER A 434 -14.41 -10.69 -16.86
C SER A 434 -15.12 -9.37 -17.15
N LYS A 435 -16.21 -9.14 -16.42
CA LYS A 435 -16.93 -7.86 -16.36
C LYS A 435 -17.11 -7.47 -14.91
N GLY A 436 -17.04 -6.18 -14.64
CA GLY A 436 -17.26 -5.62 -13.31
C GLY A 436 -17.60 -4.13 -13.40
N ARG A 437 -18.12 -3.58 -12.32
CA ARG A 437 -18.41 -2.15 -12.21
C ARG A 437 -17.55 -1.53 -11.13
N GLY A 438 -16.76 -0.53 -11.49
CA GLY A 438 -16.01 0.30 -10.55
C GLY A 438 -16.86 1.47 -10.06
N ILE A 439 -17.05 1.57 -8.74
CA ILE A 439 -17.75 2.70 -8.10
C ILE A 439 -16.76 3.75 -7.60
N HIS A 440 -17.25 4.89 -7.15
CA HIS A 440 -16.42 5.88 -6.46
C HIS A 440 -16.41 5.57 -4.95
N THR A 441 -15.23 5.34 -4.39
CA THR A 441 -15.03 4.92 -2.99
C THR A 441 -14.46 6.03 -2.12
N VAL A 442 -13.60 6.86 -2.70
CA VAL A 442 -12.91 7.96 -2.02
C VAL A 442 -13.86 9.13 -1.78
N LYS A 443 -13.76 9.76 -0.61
CA LYS A 443 -14.46 11.02 -0.31
C LYS A 443 -13.61 12.18 -0.80
N ASP A 444 -13.75 12.52 -2.08
CA ASP A 444 -13.07 13.66 -2.70
C ASP A 444 -13.70 14.99 -2.22
N ASP A 445 -12.87 15.96 -1.83
CA ASP A 445 -13.28 17.33 -1.51
C ASP A 445 -13.40 18.22 -2.76
N GLY A 446 -13.06 17.66 -3.93
CA GLY A 446 -13.02 18.32 -5.22
C GLY A 446 -11.79 19.21 -5.41
N GLU A 447 -10.76 19.08 -4.57
CA GLU A 447 -9.54 19.88 -4.64
C GLU A 447 -8.50 19.36 -5.66
N SER A 448 -8.56 18.10 -6.08
CA SER A 448 -7.66 17.56 -7.13
C SER A 448 -8.45 17.04 -8.33
N PRO A 449 -8.30 17.62 -9.53
CA PRO A 449 -9.06 17.17 -10.70
C PRO A 449 -8.49 15.88 -11.29
N TYR A 450 -9.35 14.88 -11.51
CA TYR A 450 -9.03 13.64 -12.22
C TYR A 450 -9.94 13.43 -13.44
N CYS A 451 -9.41 12.89 -14.55
CA CYS A 451 -10.30 12.37 -15.61
C CYS A 451 -11.04 11.13 -15.10
N VAL A 452 -10.30 10.22 -14.46
CA VAL A 452 -10.80 9.07 -13.73
C VAL A 452 -9.94 8.92 -12.48
N HIS A 453 -10.56 8.82 -11.31
CA HIS A 453 -9.83 8.67 -10.05
C HIS A 453 -8.94 7.40 -10.07
N PRO A 454 -7.71 7.44 -9.53
CA PRO A 454 -6.78 6.31 -9.53
C PRO A 454 -7.36 5.00 -8.97
N THR A 455 -8.21 5.03 -7.95
CA THR A 455 -8.85 3.81 -7.42
C THR A 455 -9.70 3.09 -8.47
N LYS A 456 -10.48 3.83 -9.28
CA LYS A 456 -11.28 3.26 -10.39
C LYS A 456 -10.38 2.65 -11.47
N PHE A 457 -9.23 3.25 -11.74
CA PHE A 457 -8.25 2.67 -12.65
C PHE A 457 -7.64 1.38 -12.08
N ASP A 458 -7.40 1.32 -10.77
CA ASP A 458 -6.89 0.09 -10.14
C ASP A 458 -7.93 -1.04 -10.16
N PHE A 459 -9.22 -0.74 -9.99
CA PHE A 459 -10.31 -1.73 -10.15
C PHE A 459 -10.28 -2.42 -11.51
N PHE A 460 -9.94 -1.67 -12.55
CA PHE A 460 -9.74 -2.21 -13.89
C PHE A 460 -8.58 -3.21 -13.93
N LEU A 461 -7.46 -2.92 -13.26
CA LEU A 461 -6.31 -3.82 -13.14
C LEU A 461 -6.63 -5.06 -12.30
N GLN A 462 -7.39 -4.90 -11.21
CA GLN A 462 -7.83 -6.00 -10.35
C GLN A 462 -8.65 -7.05 -11.13
N LEU A 463 -9.46 -6.64 -12.11
CA LEU A 463 -10.28 -7.53 -12.96
C LEU A 463 -9.47 -8.48 -13.84
N PHE A 464 -8.18 -8.24 -14.08
CA PHE A 464 -7.30 -9.16 -14.82
C PHE A 464 -7.19 -10.51 -14.12
N SER A 465 -7.09 -10.50 -12.79
CA SER A 465 -7.03 -11.73 -11.99
C SER A 465 -8.32 -12.55 -12.13
N VAL A 466 -9.48 -11.89 -12.16
CA VAL A 466 -10.79 -12.53 -12.35
C VAL A 466 -10.86 -13.21 -13.72
N ALA A 467 -10.46 -12.49 -14.78
CA ALA A 467 -10.47 -13.00 -16.15
C ALA A 467 -9.53 -14.20 -16.32
N ALA A 468 -8.29 -14.10 -15.83
CA ALA A 468 -7.27 -15.12 -16.00
C ALA A 468 -7.55 -16.44 -15.24
N THR A 469 -8.35 -16.38 -14.17
CA THR A 469 -8.71 -17.53 -13.33
C THR A 469 -10.14 -18.03 -13.59
N ASN A 470 -10.85 -17.46 -14.56
CA ASN A 470 -12.26 -17.73 -14.84
C ASN A 470 -13.19 -17.54 -13.63
N GLY A 471 -12.85 -16.60 -12.72
CA GLY A 471 -13.61 -16.33 -11.50
C GLY A 471 -13.57 -17.45 -10.45
N LEU A 472 -12.53 -18.28 -10.46
CA LEU A 472 -12.30 -19.33 -9.46
C LEU A 472 -11.25 -18.87 -8.44
N THR A 473 -11.67 -18.60 -7.22
CA THR A 473 -10.81 -18.06 -6.15
C THR A 473 -9.62 -18.96 -5.83
N HIS A 474 -9.79 -20.30 -5.84
CA HIS A 474 -8.70 -21.23 -5.56
C HIS A 474 -7.60 -21.28 -6.63
N LYS A 475 -7.87 -20.76 -7.85
CA LYS A 475 -6.85 -20.63 -8.91
C LYS A 475 -6.01 -19.36 -8.76
N LEU A 476 -6.43 -18.44 -7.90
CA LEU A 476 -5.64 -17.27 -7.53
C LEU A 476 -4.61 -17.70 -6.49
N ASN A 477 -3.39 -18.01 -6.94
CA ASN A 477 -2.31 -18.55 -6.11
C ASN A 477 -1.13 -17.59 -5.94
N ARG A 478 -1.16 -16.43 -6.59
CA ARG A 478 -0.08 -15.45 -6.64
C ARG A 478 -0.63 -14.04 -6.71
N MET A 479 0.12 -13.10 -6.12
CA MET A 479 -0.11 -11.68 -6.33
C MET A 479 0.69 -11.18 -7.53
N ASN A 480 0.02 -10.45 -8.40
CA ASN A 480 0.58 -9.84 -9.59
C ASN A 480 0.46 -8.32 -9.51
N VAL A 481 1.53 -7.61 -9.84
CA VAL A 481 1.58 -6.15 -9.87
C VAL A 481 1.84 -5.64 -11.29
N PRO A 482 1.27 -4.50 -11.70
CA PRO A 482 1.50 -3.93 -13.02
C PRO A 482 2.98 -3.57 -13.22
N THR A 483 3.56 -4.04 -14.32
CA THR A 483 4.97 -3.75 -14.68
C THR A 483 5.09 -3.08 -16.04
N TYR A 484 4.13 -3.32 -16.93
CA TYR A 484 4.13 -2.73 -18.26
C TYR A 484 2.71 -2.56 -18.81
N ILE A 485 2.45 -1.42 -19.46
CA ILE A 485 1.22 -1.18 -20.22
C ILE A 485 1.58 -0.53 -21.56
N GLN A 486 1.17 -1.16 -22.66
CA GLN A 486 1.56 -0.68 -24.00
C GLN A 486 0.87 0.63 -24.36
N ASN A 487 -0.46 0.69 -24.27
CA ASN A 487 -1.23 1.91 -24.49
C ASN A 487 -2.35 2.04 -23.46
N ILE A 488 -2.58 3.27 -23.02
CA ILE A 488 -3.70 3.69 -22.17
C ILE A 488 -4.35 4.89 -22.84
N GLU A 489 -5.67 4.89 -22.93
CA GLU A 489 -6.47 6.07 -23.20
C GLU A 489 -7.41 6.30 -22.02
N VAL A 490 -7.51 7.53 -21.54
CA VAL A 490 -8.42 7.92 -20.46
C VAL A 490 -9.14 9.19 -20.86
N TYR A 491 -10.46 9.15 -20.76
CA TYR A 491 -11.35 10.28 -21.01
C TYR A 491 -12.05 10.69 -19.71
N LYS A 492 -12.51 11.93 -19.63
CA LYS A 492 -13.18 12.45 -18.44
C LYS A 492 -14.46 11.65 -18.13
N CYS A 493 -14.54 11.05 -16.94
CA CYS A 493 -15.70 10.30 -16.46
C CYS A 493 -15.80 10.32 -14.92
N ASP A 494 -16.80 11.04 -14.41
CA ASP A 494 -17.10 11.12 -12.98
C ASP A 494 -18.05 10.00 -12.51
N LEU A 495 -18.71 9.32 -13.45
CA LEU A 495 -19.71 8.28 -13.19
C LEU A 495 -19.08 6.94 -12.77
N GLU A 496 -19.92 5.97 -12.39
CA GLU A 496 -19.51 4.56 -12.27
C GLU A 496 -19.07 4.04 -13.64
N ILE A 497 -18.11 3.10 -13.66
CA ILE A 497 -17.51 2.60 -14.89
C ILE A 497 -17.78 1.11 -15.01
N ASP A 498 -18.50 0.71 -16.06
CA ASP A 498 -18.65 -0.68 -16.47
C ASP A 498 -17.41 -1.11 -17.27
N MET A 499 -16.69 -2.11 -16.77
CA MET A 499 -15.39 -2.56 -17.28
C MET A 499 -15.50 -3.97 -17.85
N ALA A 500 -14.77 -4.24 -18.92
CA ALA A 500 -14.62 -5.56 -19.53
C ALA A 500 -13.14 -5.86 -19.81
N ILE A 501 -12.64 -6.95 -19.25
CA ILE A 501 -11.23 -7.35 -19.34
C ILE A 501 -11.10 -8.74 -19.95
N LYS A 502 -10.19 -8.89 -20.92
CA LYS A 502 -9.73 -10.19 -21.40
C LYS A 502 -8.28 -10.38 -20.98
N ALA A 503 -8.00 -11.40 -20.17
CA ALA A 503 -6.65 -11.63 -19.67
C ALA A 503 -6.33 -13.12 -19.55
N ILE A 504 -5.08 -13.50 -19.87
CA ILE A 504 -4.57 -14.85 -19.70
C ILE A 504 -3.43 -14.87 -18.70
N GLN A 505 -3.21 -16.01 -18.05
CA GLN A 505 -2.02 -16.26 -17.25
C GLN A 505 -1.05 -17.14 -18.03
N THR A 506 0.20 -16.70 -18.13
CA THR A 506 1.28 -17.51 -18.71
C THR A 506 1.77 -18.58 -17.72
N ARG A 507 2.53 -19.57 -18.18
CA ARG A 507 3.14 -20.60 -17.30
C ARG A 507 4.01 -20.03 -16.18
N ARG A 508 4.62 -18.86 -16.38
CA ARG A 508 5.46 -18.17 -15.38
C ARG A 508 4.63 -17.30 -14.42
N GLY A 509 3.31 -17.33 -14.50
CA GLY A 509 2.41 -16.56 -13.64
C GLY A 509 2.15 -15.12 -14.09
N LEU A 510 2.81 -14.62 -15.15
CA LEU A 510 2.53 -13.30 -15.73
C LEU A 510 1.09 -13.25 -16.25
N LEU A 511 0.33 -12.22 -15.85
CA LEU A 511 -0.98 -11.91 -16.43
C LEU A 511 -0.79 -10.94 -17.59
N CYS A 512 -1.42 -11.22 -18.73
CA CYS A 512 -1.43 -10.30 -19.86
C CYS A 512 -2.78 -10.22 -20.53
N GLY A 513 -3.12 -9.04 -21.05
CA GLY A 513 -4.43 -8.82 -21.64
C GLY A 513 -4.74 -7.37 -21.98
N ASP A 514 -6.00 -7.17 -22.32
CA ASP A 514 -6.56 -5.91 -22.80
C ASP A 514 -7.94 -5.69 -22.16
N GLY A 515 -8.40 -4.45 -22.19
CA GLY A 515 -9.76 -4.14 -21.76
C GLY A 515 -10.21 -2.74 -22.07
N GLU A 516 -11.46 -2.48 -21.74
CA GLU A 516 -12.13 -1.20 -21.92
C GLU A 516 -13.14 -0.96 -20.80
N GLY A 517 -13.37 0.32 -20.51
CA GLY A 517 -14.29 0.78 -19.50
C GLY A 517 -15.14 1.92 -20.02
N PHE A 518 -16.45 1.83 -19.82
CA PHE A 518 -17.43 2.83 -20.23
C PHE A 518 -18.15 3.39 -19.01
N GLY A 519 -18.40 4.69 -18.99
CA GLY A 519 -19.29 5.29 -18.01
C GLY A 519 -20.70 4.70 -18.13
N THR A 520 -21.51 4.85 -17.07
CA THR A 520 -22.92 4.44 -17.11
C THR A 520 -23.77 5.20 -18.13
N ASP A 521 -23.25 6.31 -18.68
CA ASP A 521 -23.82 7.05 -19.80
C ASP A 521 -23.47 6.44 -21.18
N GLY A 522 -22.68 5.36 -21.21
CA GLY A 522 -22.27 4.65 -22.41
C GLY A 522 -21.02 5.21 -23.11
N LYS A 523 -20.44 6.30 -22.58
CA LYS A 523 -19.23 6.91 -23.16
C LYS A 523 -17.97 6.20 -22.69
N MET A 524 -16.96 6.13 -23.55
CA MET A 524 -15.67 5.54 -23.19
C MET A 524 -15.01 6.35 -22.07
N ALA A 525 -14.65 5.68 -20.98
CA ALA A 525 -13.92 6.28 -19.88
C ALA A 525 -12.43 5.90 -19.92
N MET A 526 -12.13 4.64 -20.27
CA MET A 526 -10.75 4.17 -20.40
C MET A 526 -10.61 2.98 -21.35
N LYS A 527 -9.42 2.84 -21.94
CA LYS A 527 -9.04 1.68 -22.74
C LYS A 527 -7.58 1.35 -22.48
N MET A 528 -7.27 0.06 -22.33
CA MET A 528 -5.90 -0.40 -22.13
C MET A 528 -5.59 -1.57 -23.02
N THR A 529 -4.40 -1.54 -23.62
CA THR A 529 -3.90 -2.63 -24.46
C THR A 529 -2.49 -3.02 -24.05
N GLY A 530 -2.17 -4.30 -24.18
CA GLY A 530 -0.86 -4.85 -23.86
C GLY A 530 -0.48 -4.70 -22.37
N VAL A 531 -1.45 -4.81 -21.48
CA VAL A 531 -1.24 -4.76 -20.02
C VAL A 531 -0.50 -6.03 -19.58
N LYS A 532 0.52 -5.88 -18.73
CA LYS A 532 1.29 -6.98 -18.13
C LYS A 532 1.40 -6.77 -16.62
N LEU A 533 0.96 -7.78 -15.86
CA LEU A 533 1.07 -7.81 -14.40
C LEU A 533 1.98 -8.97 -13.99
N SER A 534 3.18 -8.65 -13.50
CA SER A 534 4.19 -9.63 -13.12
C SER A 534 3.97 -10.15 -11.70
N PRO A 535 4.26 -11.44 -11.43
CA PRO A 535 4.21 -11.97 -10.08
C PRO A 535 5.32 -11.36 -9.21
N ILE A 536 5.04 -11.10 -7.94
CA ILE A 536 6.06 -10.64 -6.97
C ILE A 536 7.00 -11.81 -6.63
N GLU A 537 8.32 -11.57 -6.62
CA GLU A 537 9.36 -12.56 -6.26
C GLU A 537 9.12 -13.16 -4.84
N GLY A 538 9.55 -14.42 -4.65
CA GLY A 538 9.31 -15.18 -3.40
C GLY A 538 8.00 -15.97 -3.34
N ALA A 539 7.14 -15.87 -4.37
CA ALA A 539 6.08 -16.86 -4.57
C ALA A 539 6.70 -18.10 -5.21
N GLU A 540 7.26 -19.01 -4.40
CA GLU A 540 7.62 -20.33 -4.89
C GLU A 540 6.42 -20.93 -5.63
N ALA A 541 6.66 -21.37 -6.86
CA ALA A 541 5.70 -22.20 -7.53
C ALA A 541 5.80 -23.54 -6.83
N PHE A 542 5.02 -23.70 -5.75
CA PHE A 542 4.41 -25.00 -5.61
C PHE A 542 3.66 -25.18 -6.93
N GLU A 543 4.17 -26.07 -7.79
CA GLU A 543 3.32 -26.82 -8.69
C GLU A 543 2.28 -27.46 -7.77
N ASN A 544 1.23 -26.69 -7.46
CA ASN A 544 0.14 -27.19 -6.66
C ASN A 544 -0.76 -27.80 -7.73
N PRO A 545 -0.68 -29.13 -7.98
CA PRO A 545 -1.70 -29.78 -8.78
C PRO A 545 -3.02 -29.37 -8.14
N ASP A 546 -3.93 -28.80 -8.93
CA ASP A 546 -5.24 -28.38 -8.45
C ASP A 546 -5.79 -29.49 -7.55
N PRO A 547 -5.88 -29.29 -6.22
CA PRO A 547 -6.20 -30.37 -5.28
C PRO A 547 -7.63 -30.87 -5.49
N HIS A 548 -8.40 -30.19 -6.33
CA HIS A 548 -9.76 -30.53 -6.73
C HIS A 548 -9.85 -31.10 -8.15
N ALA A 549 -8.74 -31.28 -8.88
CA ALA A 549 -8.75 -31.89 -10.21
C ALA A 549 -9.32 -33.32 -10.20
N GLY A 550 -9.16 -34.04 -9.09
CA GLY A 550 -9.76 -35.35 -8.87
C GLY A 550 -9.22 -36.03 -7.62
N ALA A 551 -9.97 -37.02 -7.12
CA ALA A 551 -9.54 -37.90 -6.03
C ALA A 551 -9.54 -39.35 -6.51
N ARG A 552 -8.57 -40.15 -6.03
CA ARG A 552 -8.50 -41.58 -6.29
C ARG A 552 -8.45 -42.35 -4.98
N ALA A 553 -9.29 -43.36 -4.85
CA ALA A 553 -9.23 -44.28 -3.71
C ALA A 553 -8.09 -45.29 -3.91
N PHE A 554 -7.23 -45.42 -2.91
CA PHE A 554 -6.21 -46.45 -2.82
C PHE A 554 -6.59 -47.42 -1.71
N TRP A 555 -6.48 -48.72 -1.96
CA TRP A 555 -6.76 -49.76 -0.98
C TRP A 555 -5.46 -50.42 -0.55
N ARG A 556 -5.26 -50.61 0.75
CA ARG A 556 -4.15 -51.40 1.31
C ARG A 556 -4.63 -52.37 2.41
N PRO A 557 -3.84 -53.40 2.74
CA PRO A 557 -4.09 -54.22 3.91
C PRO A 557 -4.15 -53.36 5.18
N ASP A 558 -5.04 -53.70 6.11
CA ASP A 558 -5.09 -53.09 7.44
C ASP A 558 -4.04 -53.76 8.34
N MET A 559 -3.34 -52.93 9.15
CA MET A 559 -2.24 -53.37 10.00
C MET A 559 -2.62 -54.51 10.97
N ASP A 560 -3.87 -54.58 11.43
CA ASP A 560 -4.27 -55.60 12.41
C ASP A 560 -4.47 -57.00 11.78
N PHE A 561 -4.40 -57.12 10.45
CA PHE A 561 -4.70 -58.38 9.74
C PHE A 561 -3.61 -58.86 8.80
N VAL A 562 -2.68 -57.97 8.46
CA VAL A 562 -1.53 -58.27 7.62
C VAL A 562 -0.52 -59.17 8.36
N ASN A 563 0.22 -59.99 7.60
CA ASN A 563 1.35 -60.71 8.18
C ASN A 563 2.51 -59.73 8.41
N PHE A 564 2.72 -59.33 9.66
CA PHE A 564 3.74 -58.33 10.03
C PHE A 564 5.14 -58.65 9.50
N GLU A 565 5.57 -59.91 9.60
CA GLU A 565 6.88 -60.36 9.08
C GLU A 565 7.03 -60.13 7.58
N SER A 566 5.95 -60.14 6.81
CA SER A 566 5.99 -59.87 5.36
C SER A 566 6.14 -58.40 5.00
N LEU A 567 6.00 -57.49 5.97
CA LEU A 567 6.17 -56.04 5.79
C LEU A 567 7.61 -55.58 6.03
N ILE A 568 8.48 -56.52 6.39
CA ILE A 568 9.86 -56.28 6.77
C ILE A 568 10.74 -57.15 5.88
N THR A 569 11.69 -56.53 5.19
CA THR A 569 12.61 -57.25 4.30
C THR A 569 14.01 -57.31 4.92
N PRO A 570 14.48 -58.50 5.33
CA PRO A 570 15.85 -58.75 5.79
C PRO A 570 16.92 -58.34 4.78
N HIS A 571 18.11 -57.98 5.27
CA HIS A 571 19.28 -57.74 4.42
C HIS A 571 20.07 -59.04 4.19
N ASN A 572 20.27 -59.43 2.93
CA ASN A 572 20.82 -60.74 2.56
C ASN A 572 22.28 -61.00 2.99
N GLU A 573 23.15 -59.98 3.06
CA GLU A 573 24.58 -60.19 3.38
C GLU A 573 24.83 -60.65 4.83
N GLN A 574 23.94 -60.30 5.76
CA GLN A 574 24.11 -60.63 7.18
C GLN A 574 24.08 -62.15 7.41
N GLN A 575 23.26 -62.86 6.65
CA GLN A 575 23.18 -64.32 6.70
C GLN A 575 24.50 -64.99 6.30
N GLN A 576 25.31 -64.34 5.46
CA GLN A 576 26.52 -64.92 4.89
C GLN A 576 27.77 -64.66 5.74
N TYR A 577 27.92 -63.45 6.29
CA TYR A 577 29.19 -63.00 6.87
C TYR A 577 29.18 -62.82 8.40
N LEU A 578 28.02 -62.79 9.05
CA LEU A 578 27.95 -62.48 10.49
C LEU A 578 28.70 -63.50 11.36
N GLN A 579 28.68 -64.78 10.99
CA GLN A 579 29.45 -65.81 11.70
C GLN A 579 30.97 -65.65 11.54
N LEU A 580 31.43 -65.10 10.41
CA LEU A 580 32.85 -64.77 10.23
C LEU A 580 33.23 -63.54 11.06
N CYS A 581 32.33 -62.57 11.18
CA CYS A 581 32.53 -61.40 12.04
C CYS A 581 32.56 -61.79 13.53
N GLU A 582 31.69 -62.69 13.96
CA GLU A 582 31.69 -63.28 15.30
C GLU A 582 33.01 -64.03 15.59
N GLU A 583 33.54 -64.75 14.59
CA GLU A 583 34.85 -65.40 14.70
C GLU A 583 36.01 -64.38 14.81
N LEU A 584 36.00 -63.32 13.99
CA LEU A 584 36.99 -62.23 14.06
C LEU A 584 36.96 -61.55 15.43
N HIS A 585 35.77 -61.26 15.94
CA HIS A 585 35.54 -60.69 17.26
C HIS A 585 36.24 -61.49 18.38
N ARG A 586 36.16 -62.83 18.33
CA ARG A 586 36.83 -63.69 19.34
C ARG A 586 38.34 -63.60 19.27
N VAL A 587 38.90 -63.53 18.06
CA VAL A 587 40.35 -63.31 17.86
C VAL A 587 40.76 -61.94 18.43
N ILE A 588 39.98 -60.89 18.16
CA ILE A 588 40.20 -59.54 18.67
C ILE A 588 40.13 -59.51 20.21
N ILE A 589 39.18 -60.19 20.84
CA ILE A 589 39.10 -60.29 22.30
C ILE A 589 40.33 -61.00 22.89
N GLN A 590 40.79 -62.08 22.28
CA GLN A 590 41.97 -62.80 22.75
C GLN A 590 43.20 -61.87 22.74
N GLU A 591 43.38 -61.09 21.66
CA GLU A 591 44.45 -60.10 21.56
C GLU A 591 44.28 -58.95 22.57
N ALA A 592 43.04 -58.47 22.77
CA ALA A 592 42.73 -57.43 23.74
C ALA A 592 43.07 -57.86 25.18
N LEU A 593 42.67 -59.08 25.57
CA LEU A 593 42.96 -59.64 26.90
C LEU A 593 44.47 -59.81 27.11
N ALA A 594 45.21 -60.24 26.08
CA ALA A 594 46.67 -60.33 26.14
C ALA A 594 47.33 -58.95 26.33
N LYS A 595 46.85 -57.90 25.64
CA LYS A 595 47.35 -56.52 25.83
C LYS A 595 47.01 -55.93 27.20
N LEU A 596 45.92 -56.36 27.82
CA LEU A 596 45.47 -55.90 29.13
C LEU A 596 46.09 -56.70 30.29
N GLU A 597 46.95 -57.69 30.03
CA GLU A 597 47.63 -58.44 31.08
C GLU A 597 48.48 -57.51 31.96
N GLY A 598 48.15 -57.43 33.26
CA GLY A 598 48.81 -56.53 34.22
C GLY A 598 48.33 -55.07 34.19
N VAL A 599 47.30 -54.73 33.40
CA VAL A 599 46.67 -53.39 33.37
C VAL A 599 45.49 -53.36 34.35
N SER A 600 45.41 -52.33 35.19
CA SER A 600 44.28 -52.07 36.10
C SER A 600 43.53 -50.80 35.68
N THR A 601 42.23 -50.73 35.98
CA THR A 601 41.38 -49.58 35.68
C THR A 601 40.49 -49.23 36.88
N ASP A 602 40.37 -47.95 37.18
CA ASP A 602 39.43 -47.42 38.18
C ASP A 602 38.09 -46.99 37.55
N ILE A 603 37.93 -47.17 36.24
CA ILE A 603 36.74 -46.78 35.50
C ILE A 603 35.71 -47.93 35.57
N PRO A 604 34.54 -47.74 36.22
CA PRO A 604 33.64 -48.85 36.54
C PRO A 604 33.18 -49.67 35.32
N HIS A 605 32.77 -49.01 34.24
CA HIS A 605 32.28 -49.71 33.05
C HIS A 605 33.37 -50.50 32.32
N PHE A 606 34.65 -50.08 32.41
CA PHE A 606 35.75 -50.85 31.84
C PHE A 606 36.11 -52.10 32.67
N GLN A 607 35.92 -52.06 34.00
CA GLN A 607 36.01 -53.27 34.82
C GLN A 607 34.97 -54.30 34.36
N GLN A 608 33.75 -53.84 34.11
CA GLN A 608 32.68 -54.69 33.63
C GLN A 608 32.94 -55.22 32.21
N PHE A 609 33.43 -54.36 31.31
CA PHE A 609 33.81 -54.77 29.97
C PHE A 609 34.93 -55.82 29.97
N LEU A 610 35.91 -55.71 30.87
CA LEU A 610 36.96 -56.71 31.04
C LEU A 610 36.42 -58.06 31.55
N GLU A 611 35.57 -58.04 32.56
CA GLU A 611 34.94 -59.27 33.07
C GLU A 611 34.06 -59.92 32.00
N TRP A 612 33.35 -59.13 31.20
CA TRP A 612 32.59 -59.62 30.06
C TRP A 612 33.48 -60.24 28.98
N MET A 613 34.61 -59.62 28.62
CA MET A 613 35.56 -60.15 27.64
C MET A 613 36.13 -61.51 28.08
N LYS A 614 36.43 -61.68 29.38
CA LYS A 614 36.94 -62.96 29.95
C LYS A 614 35.94 -64.12 29.84
N LYS A 615 34.64 -63.83 29.76
CA LYS A 615 33.58 -64.85 29.63
C LYS A 615 33.40 -65.33 28.18
N GLN A 616 34.00 -64.66 27.19
CA GLN A 616 33.76 -64.99 25.78
C GLN A 616 34.46 -66.28 25.35
N PRO A 617 33.88 -67.05 24.41
CA PRO A 617 34.51 -68.25 23.87
C PRO A 617 35.84 -67.94 23.18
N GLN A 618 36.81 -68.85 23.30
CA GLN A 618 38.05 -68.77 22.53
C GLN A 618 37.78 -68.89 21.02
N PRO A 619 38.56 -68.23 20.16
CA PRO A 619 38.46 -68.41 18.71
C PRO A 619 38.85 -69.84 18.31
N LYS A 620 38.45 -70.26 17.11
CA LYS A 620 38.88 -71.53 16.52
C LYS A 620 40.40 -71.52 16.29
N PRO A 621 41.09 -72.68 16.42
CA PRO A 621 42.56 -72.74 16.37
C PRO A 621 43.18 -72.21 15.07
N ASP A 622 42.48 -72.30 13.94
CA ASP A 622 42.97 -71.92 12.61
C ASP A 622 42.49 -70.53 12.15
N SER A 623 41.81 -69.77 13.02
CA SER A 623 41.30 -68.43 12.69
C SER A 623 42.44 -67.41 12.61
N SER A 624 42.70 -66.87 11.41
CA SER A 624 43.65 -65.76 11.20
C SER A 624 42.91 -64.42 11.20
N ARG A 625 43.39 -63.47 12.01
CA ARG A 625 42.88 -62.11 12.05
C ARG A 625 42.95 -61.45 10.68
N GLU A 626 44.13 -61.44 10.05
CA GLU A 626 44.35 -60.79 8.75
C GLU A 626 43.47 -61.39 7.65
N GLY A 627 43.29 -62.72 7.65
CA GLY A 627 42.42 -63.41 6.70
C GLY A 627 40.95 -63.04 6.87
N LEU A 628 40.46 -63.00 8.11
CA LEU A 628 39.07 -62.62 8.40
C LEU A 628 38.82 -61.13 8.16
N GLU A 629 39.75 -60.24 8.54
CA GLU A 629 39.68 -58.80 8.25
C GLU A 629 39.65 -58.55 6.73
N ALA A 630 40.49 -59.23 5.94
CA ALA A 630 40.53 -59.04 4.49
C ALA A 630 39.21 -59.44 3.79
N ILE A 631 38.53 -60.49 4.29
CA ILE A 631 37.21 -60.88 3.78
C ILE A 631 36.16 -59.85 4.18
N LEU A 632 36.10 -59.50 5.48
CA LEU A 632 35.01 -58.67 6.02
C LEU A 632 35.13 -57.19 5.59
N SER A 633 36.35 -56.67 5.41
CA SER A 633 36.58 -55.30 4.91
C SER A 633 36.15 -55.11 3.45
N ALA A 634 36.00 -56.19 2.69
CA ALA A 634 35.46 -56.19 1.32
C ALA A 634 33.92 -56.28 1.29
N THR A 635 33.27 -56.37 2.46
CA THR A 635 31.82 -56.43 2.61
C THR A 635 31.30 -55.14 3.22
N THR A 636 29.98 -55.07 3.37
CA THR A 636 29.38 -53.95 4.06
C THR A 636 29.56 -53.94 5.58
N MET A 637 30.20 -54.97 6.16
CA MET A 637 30.57 -55.06 7.58
C MET A 637 31.89 -54.35 7.92
N ASP A 638 32.59 -53.77 6.93
CA ASP A 638 33.84 -53.02 7.12
C ASP A 638 33.80 -52.02 8.30
N PRO A 639 32.71 -51.26 8.56
CA PRO A 639 32.67 -50.35 9.72
C PRO A 639 32.91 -51.04 11.07
N LEU A 640 32.44 -52.29 11.24
CA LEU A 640 32.69 -53.08 12.45
C LEU A 640 34.17 -53.51 12.52
N VAL A 641 34.77 -53.89 11.40
CA VAL A 641 36.18 -54.28 11.31
C VAL A 641 37.09 -53.10 11.65
N VAL A 642 36.79 -51.92 11.11
CA VAL A 642 37.50 -50.68 11.43
C VAL A 642 37.42 -50.39 12.93
N ALA A 643 36.22 -50.48 13.53
CA ALA A 643 36.03 -50.25 14.95
C ALA A 643 36.78 -51.26 15.83
N PHE A 644 36.78 -52.55 15.47
CA PHE A 644 37.58 -53.56 16.17
C PHE A 644 39.07 -53.21 16.20
N ARG A 645 39.62 -52.82 15.05
CA ARG A 645 41.03 -52.42 14.94
C ARG A 645 41.34 -51.19 15.79
N VAL A 646 40.53 -50.13 15.68
CA VAL A 646 40.71 -48.87 16.41
C VAL A 646 40.64 -49.09 17.93
N ILE A 647 39.66 -49.87 18.40
CA ILE A 647 39.51 -50.21 19.82
C ILE A 647 40.71 -51.02 20.29
N LEU A 648 41.09 -52.06 19.57
CA LEU A 648 42.20 -52.95 19.94
C LEU A 648 43.56 -52.23 19.97
N GLU A 649 43.78 -51.25 19.09
CA GLU A 649 44.99 -50.42 19.08
C GLU A 649 45.07 -49.47 20.28
N ASN A 650 43.92 -49.01 20.79
CA ASN A 650 43.81 -48.02 21.87
C ASN A 650 43.35 -48.60 23.22
N ILE A 651 43.22 -49.92 23.34
CA ILE A 651 42.57 -50.56 24.49
C ILE A 651 43.29 -50.30 25.82
N VAL A 652 44.62 -50.29 25.83
CA VAL A 652 45.41 -50.01 27.04
C VAL A 652 45.28 -48.54 27.49
N PRO A 653 45.49 -47.53 26.62
CA PRO A 653 45.21 -46.13 26.97
C PRO A 653 43.78 -45.88 27.46
N MET A 654 42.76 -46.51 26.85
CA MET A 654 41.38 -46.40 27.29
C MET A 654 41.18 -46.91 28.73
N PHE A 655 41.69 -48.10 29.04
CA PHE A 655 41.59 -48.68 30.38
C PHE A 655 42.32 -47.83 31.44
N LYS A 656 43.36 -47.09 31.05
CA LYS A 656 44.04 -46.13 31.94
C LYS A 656 43.34 -44.77 32.07
N GLY A 657 42.27 -44.53 31.29
CA GLY A 657 41.59 -43.24 31.21
C GLY A 657 42.37 -42.16 30.47
N GLU A 658 43.39 -42.53 29.70
CA GLU A 658 44.22 -41.59 28.93
C GLU A 658 43.53 -41.12 27.64
N VAL A 659 42.59 -41.94 27.13
CA VAL A 659 41.88 -41.69 25.87
C VAL A 659 40.40 -41.99 26.04
N ASP A 660 39.55 -41.09 25.54
CA ASP A 660 38.11 -41.23 25.55
C ASP A 660 37.61 -42.08 24.35
N PRO A 661 36.72 -43.08 24.54
CA PRO A 661 36.21 -43.93 23.47
C PRO A 661 35.45 -43.18 22.37
N VAL A 662 34.73 -42.10 22.71
CA VAL A 662 34.04 -41.27 21.70
C VAL A 662 35.08 -40.57 20.83
N ALA A 663 36.15 -40.05 21.43
CA ALA A 663 37.22 -39.35 20.70
C ALA A 663 37.95 -40.23 19.67
N ILE A 664 38.01 -41.55 19.85
CA ILE A 664 38.66 -42.47 18.90
C ILE A 664 37.71 -43.07 17.87
N LEU A 665 36.41 -43.18 18.16
CA LEU A 665 35.42 -43.75 17.23
C LEU A 665 34.64 -42.70 16.44
N MET A 666 34.78 -41.41 16.77
CA MET A 666 34.22 -40.29 16.00
C MET A 666 35.00 -39.93 14.72
N PRO A 667 36.35 -39.98 14.68
CA PRO A 667 37.11 -39.76 13.45
C PRO A 667 36.63 -40.66 12.29
N ASP A 668 36.68 -40.13 11.07
CA ASP A 668 36.26 -40.79 9.82
C ASP A 668 34.80 -41.32 9.81
N ASN A 669 33.93 -40.76 10.65
CA ASN A 669 32.52 -41.15 10.79
C ASN A 669 32.31 -42.63 11.16
N THR A 670 33.28 -43.27 11.84
CA THR A 670 33.23 -44.72 12.15
C THR A 670 31.95 -45.12 12.90
N LEU A 671 31.60 -44.41 13.98
CA LEU A 671 30.38 -44.69 14.74
C LEU A 671 29.10 -44.47 13.92
N ALA A 672 29.03 -43.43 13.09
CA ALA A 672 27.89 -43.19 12.20
C ALA A 672 27.75 -44.30 11.13
N ASN A 673 28.87 -44.81 10.61
CA ASN A 673 28.88 -45.90 9.65
C ASN A 673 28.41 -47.23 10.27
N ILE A 674 28.70 -47.47 11.57
CA ILE A 674 28.15 -48.60 12.32
C ILE A 674 26.64 -48.48 12.46
N TYR A 675 26.12 -47.31 12.85
CA TYR A 675 24.66 -47.11 12.94
C TYR A 675 23.98 -47.28 11.59
N ASN A 676 24.57 -46.79 10.50
CA ASN A 676 24.07 -47.02 9.13
C ASN A 676 24.17 -48.49 8.70
N TYR A 677 25.10 -49.27 9.26
CA TYR A 677 25.16 -50.71 9.04
C TYR A 677 24.03 -51.44 9.76
N LEU A 678 23.68 -50.99 10.97
CA LEU A 678 22.56 -51.54 11.75
C LEU A 678 21.20 -51.15 11.13
N ASP A 679 21.04 -49.93 10.64
CA ASP A 679 19.79 -49.40 10.06
C ASP A 679 19.52 -49.85 8.61
N ARG A 680 19.53 -51.16 8.35
CA ARG A 680 19.43 -51.72 6.97
C ARG A 680 18.20 -52.55 6.66
N CYS A 681 17.35 -52.77 7.65
CA CYS A 681 16.11 -53.48 7.45
C CYS A 681 15.14 -52.60 6.65
N ASP A 682 14.66 -53.06 5.48
CA ASP A 682 13.66 -52.31 4.73
C ASP A 682 12.29 -52.51 5.39
N ARG A 683 11.80 -51.41 5.96
CA ARG A 683 10.53 -51.28 6.67
C ARG A 683 9.55 -50.37 5.95
N LYS A 684 9.76 -50.08 4.66
CA LYS A 684 8.90 -49.18 3.89
C LYS A 684 7.44 -49.63 3.92
N GLU A 685 7.16 -50.88 3.57
CA GLU A 685 5.79 -51.41 3.53
C GLU A 685 5.11 -51.36 4.91
N LEU A 686 5.88 -51.51 6.00
CA LEU A 686 5.36 -51.37 7.36
C LEU A 686 4.82 -49.96 7.62
N PHE A 687 5.63 -48.92 7.43
CA PHE A 687 5.22 -47.54 7.68
C PHE A 687 4.21 -47.04 6.65
N GLN A 688 4.27 -47.54 5.42
CA GLN A 688 3.24 -47.35 4.39
C GLN A 688 1.89 -47.95 4.80
N THR A 689 1.89 -49.07 5.52
CA THR A 689 0.67 -49.71 6.04
C THR A 689 0.15 -49.00 7.29
N LEU A 690 1.03 -48.60 8.22
CA LEU A 690 0.66 -47.79 9.39
C LEU A 690 0.06 -46.44 8.97
N GLY A 691 0.77 -45.72 8.10
CA GLY A 691 0.35 -44.43 7.58
C GLY A 691 -0.94 -44.53 6.77
N HIS A 692 -1.16 -45.59 6.00
CA HIS A 692 -2.43 -45.79 5.30
C HIS A 692 -3.59 -46.05 6.26
N SER A 693 -3.36 -46.85 7.31
CA SER A 693 -4.38 -47.16 8.32
C SER A 693 -4.79 -45.91 9.12
N LYS A 694 -3.85 -44.99 9.38
CA LYS A 694 -4.11 -43.70 10.03
C LYS A 694 -3.31 -42.57 9.36
N PRO A 695 -3.82 -41.91 8.30
CA PRO A 695 -3.05 -40.94 7.49
C PRO A 695 -2.57 -39.67 8.20
N GLN A 696 -2.97 -39.46 9.45
CA GLN A 696 -2.64 -38.27 10.23
C GLN A 696 -1.90 -38.62 11.52
N LEU A 697 -1.00 -39.63 11.49
CA LEU A 697 -0.22 -40.03 12.67
C LEU A 697 0.41 -38.83 13.38
N ARG A 698 0.27 -38.80 14.71
CA ARG A 698 1.08 -37.99 15.61
C ARG A 698 2.23 -38.86 16.10
N ILE A 699 3.42 -38.60 15.61
CA ILE A 699 4.59 -39.46 15.80
C ILE A 699 5.52 -38.84 16.85
N LEU A 700 6.06 -39.68 17.73
CA LEU A 700 7.17 -39.35 18.61
C LEU A 700 8.32 -40.31 18.31
N GLU A 701 9.48 -39.78 17.94
CA GLU A 701 10.70 -40.58 17.82
C GLU A 701 11.56 -40.35 19.07
N VAL A 702 11.84 -41.42 19.82
CA VAL A 702 12.67 -41.40 21.03
C VAL A 702 14.11 -41.71 20.64
N GLY A 703 15.06 -40.88 21.07
CA GLY A 703 16.49 -41.11 20.84
C GLY A 703 16.91 -40.99 19.38
N ALA A 704 16.36 -40.00 18.66
CA ALA A 704 16.60 -39.82 17.23
C ALA A 704 18.08 -39.50 16.88
N GLY A 705 18.85 -38.98 17.85
CA GLY A 705 20.30 -38.79 17.72
C GLY A 705 20.68 -37.89 16.54
N THR A 706 21.41 -38.44 15.57
CA THR A 706 21.85 -37.75 14.34
C THR A 706 20.79 -37.70 13.23
N GLY A 707 19.63 -38.33 13.45
CA GLY A 707 18.51 -38.38 12.52
C GLY A 707 18.69 -39.42 11.39
N GLY A 708 19.51 -40.45 11.59
CA GLY A 708 19.68 -41.53 10.62
C GLY A 708 18.36 -42.27 10.35
N THR A 709 17.77 -42.83 11.39
CA THR A 709 16.46 -43.49 11.35
C THR A 709 15.36 -42.53 10.91
N THR A 710 15.33 -41.31 11.45
CA THR A 710 14.40 -40.23 11.06
C THR A 710 14.36 -40.04 9.55
N ASN A 711 15.52 -39.95 8.89
CA ASN A 711 15.61 -39.73 7.44
C ASN A 711 14.89 -40.85 6.65
N THR A 712 15.12 -42.11 7.03
CA THR A 712 14.48 -43.27 6.42
C THR A 712 12.97 -43.31 6.72
N LEU A 713 12.57 -42.97 7.95
CA LEU A 713 11.16 -42.96 8.35
C LEU A 713 10.34 -41.89 7.64
N LEU A 714 10.87 -40.66 7.52
CA LEU A 714 10.18 -39.58 6.81
C LEU A 714 9.92 -39.94 5.33
N GLN A 715 10.85 -40.63 4.69
CA GLN A 715 10.67 -41.16 3.34
C GLN A 715 9.60 -42.27 3.32
N ASN A 716 9.67 -43.22 4.26
CA ASN A 716 8.71 -44.32 4.35
C ASN A 716 7.30 -43.87 4.78
N LEU A 717 7.18 -42.70 5.40
CA LEU A 717 5.93 -42.04 5.77
C LEU A 717 5.44 -41.03 4.72
N THR A 718 6.11 -40.96 3.57
CA THR A 718 5.62 -40.24 2.38
C THR A 718 4.87 -41.23 1.49
N ASN A 719 3.58 -40.98 1.25
CA ASN A 719 2.72 -41.87 0.48
C ASN A 719 3.28 -42.09 -0.93
N SER A 720 3.59 -43.34 -1.26
CA SER A 720 4.25 -43.70 -2.52
C SER A 720 3.42 -43.41 -3.77
N GLU A 721 2.10 -43.24 -3.64
CA GLU A 721 1.19 -43.06 -4.78
C GLU A 721 1.00 -41.59 -5.17
N ASN A 722 1.07 -40.67 -4.21
CA ASN A 722 0.74 -39.26 -4.43
C ASN A 722 1.70 -38.26 -3.77
N GLY A 723 2.73 -38.72 -3.05
CA GLY A 723 3.72 -37.89 -2.37
C GLY A 723 3.22 -37.18 -1.10
N SER A 724 1.97 -37.41 -0.67
CA SER A 724 1.44 -36.79 0.56
C SER A 724 2.07 -37.38 1.82
N LEU A 725 2.26 -36.56 2.85
CA LEU A 725 2.76 -37.02 4.15
C LEU A 725 1.65 -37.79 4.88
N MET A 726 2.00 -38.92 5.49
CA MET A 726 1.06 -39.77 6.26
C MET A 726 1.15 -39.53 7.78
N TYR A 727 1.63 -38.35 8.17
CA TYR A 727 1.64 -37.87 9.55
C TYR A 727 1.14 -36.43 9.59
N SER A 728 0.45 -36.08 10.67
CA SER A 728 0.05 -34.70 10.96
C SER A 728 1.13 -33.95 11.74
N ARG A 729 1.94 -34.68 12.52
CA ARG A 729 2.97 -34.13 13.40
C ARG A 729 4.07 -35.16 13.64
N TYR A 730 5.33 -34.76 13.55
CA TYR A 730 6.49 -35.60 13.86
C TYR A 730 7.33 -34.94 14.95
N THR A 731 7.35 -35.51 16.15
CA THR A 731 8.14 -34.98 17.28
C THR A 731 9.47 -35.72 17.35
N TYR A 732 10.52 -35.05 16.91
CA TYR A 732 11.90 -35.48 17.00
C TYR A 732 12.41 -35.25 18.43
N THR A 733 12.85 -36.31 19.11
CA THR A 733 13.37 -36.17 20.47
C THR A 733 14.70 -36.87 20.68
N ASP A 734 15.51 -36.27 21.55
CA ASP A 734 16.75 -36.83 22.05
C ASP A 734 16.97 -36.32 23.49
N ILE A 735 17.78 -37.02 24.28
CA ILE A 735 18.14 -36.56 25.63
C ILE A 735 18.96 -35.27 25.56
N SER A 736 19.74 -35.08 24.49
CA SER A 736 20.57 -33.91 24.27
C SER A 736 20.01 -32.97 23.19
N PRO A 737 19.78 -31.69 23.50
CA PRO A 737 19.39 -30.69 22.50
C PRO A 737 20.44 -30.41 21.41
N ALA A 738 21.67 -30.90 21.57
CA ALA A 738 22.78 -30.62 20.66
C ALA A 738 22.51 -31.04 19.21
N PHE A 739 21.64 -32.03 18.99
CA PHE A 739 21.31 -32.54 17.67
C PHE A 739 20.23 -31.70 16.93
N PHE A 740 19.52 -30.82 17.61
CA PHE A 740 18.33 -30.16 17.04
C PHE A 740 18.66 -29.12 15.97
N GLY A 741 19.78 -28.40 16.09
CA GLY A 741 20.23 -27.44 15.08
C GLY A 741 20.49 -28.13 13.73
N PRO A 742 21.43 -29.10 13.68
CA PRO A 742 21.69 -29.89 12.47
C PRO A 742 20.45 -30.62 11.93
N ALA A 743 19.60 -31.16 12.81
CA ALA A 743 18.38 -31.86 12.38
C ALA A 743 17.37 -30.90 11.73
N LYS A 744 17.18 -29.68 12.26
CA LYS A 744 16.31 -28.66 11.65
C LYS A 744 16.76 -28.26 10.26
N GLU A 745 18.07 -28.11 10.04
CA GLU A 745 18.62 -27.83 8.71
C GLU A 745 18.44 -29.03 7.78
N ARG A 746 18.76 -30.24 8.25
CA ARG A 746 18.68 -31.48 7.45
C ARG A 746 17.25 -31.80 7.02
N PHE A 747 16.26 -31.54 7.86
CA PHE A 747 14.85 -31.88 7.61
C PHE A 747 13.97 -30.68 7.29
N ALA A 748 14.55 -29.53 6.92
CA ALA A 748 13.80 -28.31 6.60
C ALA A 748 12.73 -28.47 5.49
N ALA A 749 12.90 -29.46 4.60
CA ALA A 749 11.96 -29.79 3.55
C ALA A 749 10.69 -30.52 4.05
N TYR A 750 10.70 -31.05 5.28
CA TYR A 750 9.58 -31.77 5.88
C TYR A 750 8.80 -30.84 6.82
N PRO A 751 7.57 -30.42 6.46
CA PRO A 751 6.74 -29.61 7.34
C PRO A 751 6.25 -30.41 8.56
N ASN A 752 5.75 -29.70 9.57
CA ASN A 752 5.12 -30.28 10.77
C ASN A 752 6.05 -31.14 11.65
N MET A 753 7.35 -30.81 11.67
CA MET A 753 8.32 -31.39 12.60
C MET A 753 8.53 -30.51 13.82
N ASP A 754 8.49 -31.11 15.00
CA ASP A 754 8.83 -30.50 16.28
C ASP A 754 10.09 -31.12 16.87
N PHE A 755 10.80 -30.34 17.68
CA PHE A 755 12.06 -30.75 18.29
C PHE A 755 11.98 -30.46 19.79
N GLN A 756 12.03 -31.51 20.61
CA GLN A 756 11.91 -31.39 22.06
C GLN A 756 12.83 -32.39 22.75
N ALA A 757 13.48 -31.98 23.84
CA ALA A 757 14.32 -32.89 24.62
C ALA A 757 13.45 -33.89 25.40
N LEU A 758 13.83 -35.16 25.38
CA LEU A 758 13.16 -36.22 26.15
C LEU A 758 14.18 -37.16 26.74
N ASP A 759 14.25 -37.18 28.06
CA ASP A 759 14.86 -38.25 28.85
C ASP A 759 13.77 -39.28 29.18
N VAL A 760 13.70 -40.35 28.40
CA VAL A 760 12.67 -41.40 28.53
C VAL A 760 12.74 -42.15 29.87
N THR A 761 13.85 -42.03 30.60
CA THR A 761 14.02 -42.63 31.93
C THR A 761 13.27 -41.86 33.03
N LYS A 762 12.91 -40.60 32.78
CA LYS A 762 12.16 -39.71 33.69
C LYS A 762 10.71 -39.56 33.25
N ASP A 763 9.86 -39.04 34.15
CA ASP A 763 8.46 -38.79 33.82
C ASP A 763 8.36 -37.81 32.64
N PRO A 764 7.74 -38.18 31.52
CA PRO A 764 7.68 -37.32 30.35
C PRO A 764 6.67 -36.16 30.50
N ILE A 765 5.70 -36.28 31.41
CA ILE A 765 4.72 -35.21 31.66
C ILE A 765 5.39 -34.02 32.36
N GLU A 766 6.29 -34.30 33.29
CA GLU A 766 7.13 -33.26 33.93
C GLU A 766 8.09 -32.58 32.95
N GLN A 767 8.39 -33.24 31.82
CA GLN A 767 9.22 -32.72 30.72
C GLN A 767 8.41 -31.93 29.67
N GLY A 768 7.10 -31.72 29.90
CA GLY A 768 6.22 -30.93 29.05
C GLY A 768 5.54 -31.68 27.91
N PHE A 769 5.57 -33.02 27.92
CA PHE A 769 4.81 -33.84 26.98
C PHE A 769 3.38 -34.07 27.48
N VAL A 770 2.46 -34.34 26.55
CA VAL A 770 1.05 -34.58 26.84
C VAL A 770 0.79 -36.09 26.89
N ALA A 771 0.08 -36.55 27.92
CA ALA A 771 -0.28 -37.97 28.03
C ALA A 771 -1.23 -38.39 26.90
N GLY A 772 -1.05 -39.61 26.38
CA GLY A 772 -1.90 -40.19 25.34
C GLY A 772 -1.97 -39.42 24.02
N SER A 773 -1.00 -38.54 23.72
CA SER A 773 -1.06 -37.65 22.56
C SER A 773 -0.47 -38.23 21.28
N TYR A 774 0.23 -39.37 21.34
CA TYR A 774 0.95 -39.94 20.20
C TYR A 774 0.30 -41.21 19.69
N ASP A 775 0.10 -41.29 18.37
CA ASP A 775 -0.48 -42.45 17.71
C ASP A 775 0.56 -43.53 17.39
N LEU A 776 1.81 -43.09 17.23
CA LEU A 776 2.96 -43.96 16.97
C LEU A 776 4.15 -43.41 17.75
N ILE A 777 4.73 -44.23 18.62
CA ILE A 777 6.04 -43.95 19.22
C ILE A 777 7.04 -44.86 18.52
N VAL A 778 8.13 -44.28 18.02
CA VAL A 778 9.23 -44.99 17.38
C VAL A 778 10.43 -44.94 18.31
N ALA A 779 10.99 -46.11 18.63
CA ALA A 779 12.21 -46.23 19.38
C ALA A 779 13.16 -47.20 18.67
N ALA A 780 14.25 -46.68 18.11
CA ALA A 780 15.23 -47.49 17.39
C ALA A 780 16.57 -47.49 18.15
N ASN A 781 16.90 -48.64 18.73
CA ASN A 781 18.12 -48.93 19.48
C ASN A 781 18.39 -47.93 20.61
N ILE A 782 17.36 -47.64 21.41
CA ILE A 782 17.44 -46.66 22.51
C ILE A 782 16.88 -47.18 23.83
N LEU A 783 15.86 -48.04 23.80
CA LEU A 783 15.18 -48.48 25.01
C LEU A 783 16.04 -49.40 25.86
N HIS A 784 17.02 -50.11 25.27
CA HIS A 784 17.99 -50.90 26.03
C HIS A 784 18.93 -50.04 26.88
N ALA A 785 19.23 -48.79 26.46
CA ALA A 785 20.20 -47.90 27.10
C ALA A 785 19.59 -47.15 28.30
N THR A 786 19.06 -47.90 29.26
CA THR A 786 18.34 -47.38 30.43
C THR A 786 18.67 -48.15 31.71
N PRO A 787 18.63 -47.50 32.90
CA PRO A 787 18.73 -48.20 34.18
C PRO A 787 17.57 -49.14 34.50
N SER A 788 16.38 -48.93 33.92
CA SER A 788 15.22 -49.81 34.16
C SER A 788 14.29 -49.84 32.95
N LEU A 789 14.15 -51.03 32.34
CA LEU A 789 13.21 -51.23 31.23
C LEU A 789 11.77 -50.98 31.66
N LYS A 790 11.38 -51.48 32.83
CA LYS A 790 10.02 -51.31 33.36
C LYS A 790 9.63 -49.84 33.48
N GLN A 791 10.48 -49.02 34.11
CA GLN A 791 10.17 -47.59 34.29
C GLN A 791 10.13 -46.85 32.95
N THR A 792 11.11 -47.14 32.08
CA THR A 792 11.22 -46.52 30.74
C THR A 792 10.00 -46.84 29.88
N LEU A 793 9.61 -48.11 29.80
CA LEU A 793 8.42 -48.54 29.07
C LEU A 793 7.15 -47.95 29.69
N SER A 794 7.06 -47.85 31.02
CA SER A 794 5.91 -47.21 31.68
C SER A 794 5.77 -45.74 31.28
N ASN A 795 6.89 -45.02 31.14
CA ASN A 795 6.91 -43.64 30.65
C ASN A 795 6.49 -43.55 29.18
N VAL A 796 6.97 -44.47 28.32
CA VAL A 796 6.52 -44.57 26.91
C VAL A 796 5.02 -44.84 26.83
N CYS A 797 4.49 -45.73 27.67
CA CYS A 797 3.07 -46.07 27.72
C CYS A 797 2.19 -44.86 28.07
N LYS A 798 2.64 -43.97 28.97
CA LYS A 798 1.92 -42.73 29.33
C LYS A 798 1.71 -41.80 28.13
N LEU A 799 2.65 -41.76 27.19
CA LEU A 799 2.60 -40.88 26.02
C LEU A 799 1.78 -41.45 24.87
N LEU A 800 1.67 -42.78 24.81
CA LEU A 800 0.99 -43.47 23.74
C LEU A 800 -0.53 -43.35 23.89
N HIS A 801 -1.20 -42.94 22.82
CA HIS A 801 -2.65 -42.93 22.74
C HIS A 801 -3.20 -44.34 23.02
N PRO A 802 -4.40 -44.53 23.59
CA PRO A 802 -4.96 -45.85 23.89
C PRO A 802 -5.03 -46.81 22.68
N GLU A 803 -5.26 -46.27 21.48
CA GLU A 803 -5.22 -47.01 20.21
C GLU A 803 -3.89 -46.89 19.45
N GLY A 804 -2.88 -46.28 20.07
CA GLY A 804 -1.56 -46.07 19.50
C GLY A 804 -0.72 -47.34 19.50
N ARG A 805 0.37 -47.33 18.72
CA ARG A 805 1.37 -48.41 18.73
C ARG A 805 2.75 -47.88 19.10
N LEU A 806 3.47 -48.65 19.90
CA LEU A 806 4.90 -48.53 20.06
C LEU A 806 5.57 -49.40 18.99
N TYR A 807 6.43 -48.79 18.18
CA TYR A 807 7.35 -49.46 17.28
C TYR A 807 8.73 -49.46 17.93
N MET A 808 9.33 -50.64 18.05
CA MET A 808 10.66 -50.82 18.61
C MET A 808 11.54 -51.58 17.64
N GLU A 809 12.76 -51.09 17.42
CA GLU A 809 13.83 -51.82 16.74
C GLU A 809 14.97 -51.93 17.74
N GLU A 810 15.17 -53.11 18.31
CA GLU A 810 16.10 -53.29 19.43
C GLU A 810 17.00 -54.51 19.20
N LEU A 811 18.24 -54.41 19.69
CA LEU A 811 19.19 -55.53 19.66
C LEU A 811 18.60 -56.74 20.40
N CYS A 812 18.84 -57.94 19.87
CA CYS A 812 18.49 -59.20 20.54
C CYS A 812 19.40 -60.36 20.08
N SER A 813 20.65 -60.05 19.78
CA SER A 813 21.52 -60.94 19.02
C SER A 813 22.04 -62.16 19.79
N ASP A 814 22.13 -63.29 19.09
CA ASP A 814 22.87 -64.48 19.53
C ASP A 814 24.39 -64.30 19.38
N VAL A 815 24.85 -63.38 18.51
CA VAL A 815 26.27 -63.08 18.31
C VAL A 815 26.68 -61.84 19.12
N LYS A 816 27.94 -61.78 19.53
CA LYS A 816 28.46 -60.81 20.50
C LYS A 816 29.49 -59.83 19.92
N ALA A 817 29.73 -59.93 18.61
CA ALA A 817 30.56 -58.99 17.85
C ALA A 817 30.27 -57.50 18.16
N ILE A 818 29.00 -57.06 18.14
CA ILE A 818 28.64 -55.66 18.39
C ILE A 818 28.91 -55.22 19.84
N ASN A 819 28.79 -56.14 20.81
CA ASN A 819 29.01 -55.87 22.23
C ASN A 819 30.47 -55.44 22.50
N PHE A 820 31.43 -55.94 21.71
CA PHE A 820 32.83 -55.49 21.84
C PHE A 820 33.01 -54.03 21.41
N VAL A 821 32.31 -53.59 20.36
CA VAL A 821 32.35 -52.19 19.91
C VAL A 821 31.65 -51.29 20.91
N MET A 822 30.45 -51.67 21.34
CA MET A 822 29.61 -50.80 22.18
C MET A 822 29.97 -50.86 23.67
N GLY A 823 30.59 -51.95 24.13
CA GLY A 823 30.97 -52.17 25.52
C GLY A 823 32.01 -51.19 26.06
N VAL A 824 32.68 -50.41 25.18
CA VAL A 824 33.56 -49.31 25.59
C VAL A 824 32.79 -48.08 26.09
N PHE A 825 31.48 -47.99 25.86
CA PHE A 825 30.67 -46.85 26.29
C PHE A 825 29.97 -47.12 27.61
N ALA A 826 30.01 -46.16 28.53
CA ALA A 826 29.34 -46.27 29.83
C ALA A 826 27.82 -46.53 29.71
N GLY A 827 27.15 -45.96 28.71
CA GLY A 827 25.71 -46.14 28.47
C GLY A 827 25.29 -47.59 28.18
N TRP A 828 26.21 -48.42 27.67
CA TRP A 828 25.98 -49.84 27.40
C TRP A 828 25.75 -50.66 28.68
N TRP A 829 26.21 -50.16 29.83
CA TRP A 829 26.20 -50.87 31.11
C TRP A 829 25.18 -50.31 32.11
N LEU A 830 24.20 -49.52 31.67
CA LEU A 830 23.20 -48.95 32.57
C LEU A 830 22.24 -49.99 33.18
N GLY A 831 22.03 -51.12 32.51
CA GLY A 831 21.03 -52.13 32.90
C GLY A 831 21.45 -53.08 34.04
N VAL A 832 22.61 -52.89 34.67
CA VAL A 832 23.17 -53.84 35.65
C VAL A 832 22.24 -54.05 36.84
N ASP A 833 21.66 -52.97 37.35
CA ASP A 833 20.71 -53.01 38.48
C ASP A 833 19.35 -53.62 38.08
N ASP A 834 19.10 -53.78 36.77
CA ASP A 834 17.92 -54.39 36.15
C ASP A 834 18.19 -55.85 35.73
N ASN A 835 19.20 -56.48 36.34
CA ASN A 835 19.65 -57.84 36.07
C ASN A 835 20.17 -58.08 34.63
N ARG A 836 20.57 -57.01 33.94
CA ARG A 836 21.18 -57.03 32.60
C ARG A 836 22.69 -56.81 32.70
N ILE A 837 23.37 -57.78 33.32
CA ILE A 837 24.79 -57.65 33.75
C ILE A 837 25.76 -57.73 32.57
N ASP A 838 25.52 -58.62 31.62
CA ASP A 838 26.47 -58.93 30.54
C ASP A 838 26.17 -58.17 29.24
N GLU A 839 24.94 -57.68 29.07
CA GLU A 839 24.51 -56.94 27.88
C GLU A 839 23.24 -56.11 28.17
N PRO A 840 23.05 -54.95 27.53
CA PRO A 840 21.94 -54.06 27.83
C PRO A 840 20.61 -54.52 27.22
N TYR A 841 20.64 -55.39 26.23
CA TYR A 841 19.45 -55.83 25.51
C TYR A 841 18.93 -57.17 26.04
N VAL A 842 17.67 -57.48 25.73
CA VAL A 842 16.98 -58.70 26.18
C VAL A 842 16.30 -59.41 25.01
N SER A 843 15.94 -60.68 25.19
CA SER A 843 15.25 -61.44 24.15
C SER A 843 13.82 -60.91 23.92
N PRO A 844 13.21 -61.16 22.74
CA PRO A 844 11.81 -60.80 22.50
C PRO A 844 10.84 -61.34 23.56
N GLU A 845 11.08 -62.54 24.09
CA GLU A 845 10.26 -63.12 25.17
C GLU A 845 10.37 -62.32 26.47
N SER A 846 11.56 -61.78 26.78
CA SER A 846 11.75 -60.88 27.93
C SER A 846 11.11 -59.51 27.69
N TRP A 847 11.21 -58.97 26.47
CA TRP A 847 10.51 -57.74 26.07
C TRP A 847 9.00 -57.87 26.27
N HIS A 848 8.39 -59.00 25.88
CA HIS A 848 6.97 -59.28 26.10
C HIS A 848 6.59 -59.13 27.59
N ASN A 849 7.38 -59.70 28.50
CA ASN A 849 7.11 -59.63 29.94
C ASN A 849 7.28 -58.19 30.48
N HIS A 850 8.36 -57.50 30.10
CA HIS A 850 8.58 -56.11 30.54
C HIS A 850 7.51 -55.14 30.04
N LEU A 851 7.00 -55.36 28.82
CA LEU A 851 5.88 -54.61 28.26
C LEU A 851 4.61 -54.81 29.10
N ILE A 852 4.28 -56.05 29.48
CA ILE A 852 3.13 -56.34 30.36
C ILE A 852 3.29 -55.64 31.72
N GLU A 853 4.47 -55.74 32.33
CA GLU A 853 4.75 -55.09 33.62
C GLU A 853 4.68 -53.55 33.56
N ALA A 854 4.83 -52.97 32.37
CA ALA A 854 4.81 -51.54 32.10
C ALA A 854 3.44 -51.01 31.63
N GLY A 855 2.42 -51.86 31.54
CA GLY A 855 1.05 -51.47 31.17
C GLY A 855 0.71 -51.61 29.69
N PHE A 856 1.45 -52.42 28.93
CA PHE A 856 1.09 -52.84 27.56
C PHE A 856 0.40 -54.22 27.56
N ASP A 857 -0.24 -54.60 26.45
CA ASP A 857 -0.79 -55.96 26.23
C ASP A 857 0.29 -57.02 25.87
N GLY A 858 1.57 -56.67 26.09
CA GLY A 858 2.72 -57.42 25.60
C GLY A 858 3.05 -57.12 24.13
N LEU A 859 3.91 -57.95 23.54
CA LEU A 859 4.27 -57.86 22.12
C LEU A 859 3.09 -58.26 21.22
N GLU A 860 2.71 -57.36 20.31
CA GLU A 860 1.72 -57.60 19.26
C GLU A 860 2.34 -58.34 18.07
N HIS A 861 3.52 -57.88 17.63
CA HIS A 861 4.25 -58.48 16.53
C HIS A 861 5.77 -58.47 16.78
N VAL A 862 6.47 -59.46 16.21
CA VAL A 862 7.92 -59.62 16.24
C VAL A 862 8.39 -60.11 14.88
N ALA A 863 9.44 -59.49 14.34
CA ALA A 863 10.15 -59.96 13.16
C ALA A 863 11.65 -59.74 13.36
N LEU A 864 12.47 -60.73 12.99
CA LEU A 864 13.91 -60.62 13.09
C LEU A 864 14.49 -60.02 11.81
N ASP A 865 15.56 -59.24 11.93
CA ASP A 865 16.31 -58.68 10.80
C ASP A 865 16.99 -59.75 9.92
N CYS A 866 17.21 -60.93 10.49
CA CYS A 866 17.73 -62.12 9.82
C CYS A 866 17.23 -63.38 10.55
N PRO A 867 17.11 -64.56 9.90
CA PRO A 867 16.81 -65.79 10.62
C PRO A 867 17.88 -66.17 11.65
N ARG A 868 17.46 -66.78 12.77
CA ARG A 868 18.38 -67.33 13.77
C ARG A 868 19.37 -68.33 13.13
N PRO A 869 20.64 -68.36 13.57
CA PRO A 869 21.24 -67.57 14.65
C PRO A 869 21.85 -66.23 14.19
N ASN A 870 21.64 -65.81 12.94
CA ASN A 870 22.38 -64.67 12.34
C ASN A 870 21.68 -63.32 12.50
N HIS A 871 20.73 -63.23 13.43
CA HIS A 871 20.00 -62.00 13.73
C HIS A 871 20.80 -61.08 14.65
N LEU A 872 20.72 -59.77 14.43
CA LEU A 872 21.28 -58.76 15.34
C LEU A 872 20.16 -58.08 16.15
N MET A 873 19.00 -57.90 15.55
CA MET A 873 17.90 -57.11 16.10
C MET A 873 16.53 -57.74 15.83
N ALA A 874 15.55 -57.31 16.61
CA ALA A 874 14.15 -57.58 16.37
C ALA A 874 13.40 -56.27 16.14
N VAL A 875 12.57 -56.27 15.11
CA VAL A 875 11.54 -55.27 14.88
C VAL A 875 10.26 -55.75 15.56
N MET A 876 9.73 -54.92 16.46
CA MET A 876 8.66 -55.28 17.37
C MET A 876 7.61 -54.19 17.42
N THR A 877 6.38 -54.58 17.75
CA THR A 877 5.31 -53.63 18.07
C THR A 877 4.55 -54.04 19.32
N ALA A 878 4.01 -53.03 20.03
CA ALA A 878 3.19 -53.22 21.22
C ALA A 878 2.08 -52.17 21.28
N LYS A 879 0.99 -52.51 21.98
CA LYS A 879 -0.14 -51.62 22.25
C LYS A 879 -0.34 -51.44 23.76
N PRO A 880 -0.81 -50.28 24.23
CA PRO A 880 -1.20 -50.11 25.62
C PRO A 880 -2.22 -51.18 26.02
N ALA A 881 -2.16 -51.64 27.26
CA ALA A 881 -3.19 -52.51 27.80
C ALA A 881 -4.49 -51.71 27.91
N VAL A 882 -5.52 -52.13 27.18
CA VAL A 882 -6.84 -51.52 27.27
C VAL A 882 -7.62 -52.26 28.36
N GLU A 883 -8.16 -51.55 29.36
CA GLU A 883 -9.17 -52.14 30.24
C GLU A 883 -10.33 -52.63 29.36
N ALA A 884 -10.54 -53.95 29.29
CA ALA A 884 -11.56 -54.52 28.43
C ALA A 884 -12.92 -53.80 28.65
N PRO A 885 -13.55 -53.24 27.61
CA PRO A 885 -14.87 -52.66 27.75
C PRO A 885 -15.83 -53.71 28.32
N ARG A 886 -16.59 -53.31 29.35
CA ARG A 886 -17.38 -54.21 30.21
C ARG A 886 -18.58 -54.89 29.54
N HIS A 887 -18.86 -54.68 28.25
CA HIS A 887 -20.07 -55.22 27.61
C HIS A 887 -19.76 -55.97 26.32
N HIS A 888 -19.74 -57.30 26.44
CA HIS A 888 -19.73 -58.25 25.32
C HIS A 888 -21.16 -58.45 24.80
N ALA A 889 -21.91 -57.41 24.43
CA ALA A 889 -23.32 -57.56 24.01
C ALA A 889 -23.62 -56.86 22.68
N ALA A 890 -24.12 -57.60 21.68
CA ALA A 890 -24.49 -57.05 20.37
C ALA A 890 -25.82 -57.61 19.86
N THR A 891 -26.49 -56.88 18.98
CA THR A 891 -27.73 -57.28 18.31
C THR A 891 -27.46 -57.52 16.82
N LEU A 892 -27.69 -58.76 16.38
CA LEU A 892 -27.64 -59.14 14.96
C LEU A 892 -28.99 -58.89 14.31
N VAL A 893 -29.06 -57.88 13.44
CA VAL A 893 -30.26 -57.53 12.69
C VAL A 893 -30.27 -58.26 11.36
N TYR A 894 -31.30 -59.09 11.13
CA TYR A 894 -31.39 -59.97 9.97
C TYR A 894 -32.77 -59.91 9.31
N ASP A 895 -32.86 -60.40 8.07
CA ASP A 895 -34.13 -60.59 7.34
C ASP A 895 -34.37 -62.08 7.04
N TYR A 896 -35.53 -62.42 6.47
CA TYR A 896 -35.82 -63.83 6.15
C TYR A 896 -34.79 -64.47 5.19
N GLY A 897 -34.13 -63.69 4.33
CA GLY A 897 -33.08 -64.16 3.44
C GLY A 897 -31.74 -64.44 4.14
N THR A 898 -31.52 -63.84 5.31
CA THR A 898 -30.26 -63.89 6.07
C THR A 898 -30.39 -64.55 7.45
N MET A 899 -31.56 -65.13 7.77
CA MET A 899 -31.84 -65.77 9.06
C MET A 899 -30.86 -66.89 9.43
N GLU A 900 -30.58 -67.83 8.52
CA GLU A 900 -29.65 -68.94 8.80
C GLU A 900 -28.20 -68.44 8.96
N LEU A 901 -27.83 -67.39 8.23
CA LEU A 901 -26.56 -66.71 8.40
C LEU A 901 -26.45 -66.09 9.81
N ALA A 902 -27.47 -65.34 10.22
CA ALA A 902 -27.49 -64.67 11.52
C ALA A 902 -27.43 -65.68 12.68
N LYS A 903 -28.14 -66.80 12.60
CA LYS A 903 -28.06 -67.88 13.60
C LYS A 903 -26.66 -68.49 13.70
N ASN A 904 -26.00 -68.73 12.56
CA ASN A 904 -24.64 -69.27 12.54
C ASN A 904 -23.63 -68.28 13.12
N LEU A 905 -23.73 -67.00 12.73
CA LEU A 905 -22.87 -65.94 13.25
C LEU A 905 -23.09 -65.72 14.76
N SER A 906 -24.34 -65.75 15.23
CA SER A 906 -24.68 -65.67 16.65
C SER A 906 -24.03 -66.79 17.47
N LYS A 907 -24.17 -68.05 17.06
CA LYS A 907 -23.52 -69.20 17.75
C LYS A 907 -22.01 -69.04 17.84
N GLN A 908 -21.41 -68.51 16.78
CA GLN A 908 -19.97 -68.31 16.71
C GLN A 908 -19.50 -67.18 17.63
N LEU A 909 -20.14 -66.02 17.58
CA LEU A 909 -19.85 -64.90 18.47
C LEU A 909 -20.04 -65.33 19.94
N GLN A 910 -21.09 -66.09 20.24
CA GLN A 910 -21.31 -66.67 21.57
C GLN A 910 -20.18 -67.61 22.02
N SER A 911 -19.61 -68.40 21.11
CA SER A 911 -18.46 -69.26 21.43
C SER A 911 -17.17 -68.49 21.75
N GLU A 912 -17.06 -67.24 21.31
CA GLU A 912 -15.97 -66.31 21.64
C GLU A 912 -16.31 -65.40 22.83
N GLY A 913 -17.43 -65.65 23.54
CA GLY A 913 -17.82 -64.95 24.77
C GLY A 913 -18.76 -63.76 24.58
N TYR A 914 -19.36 -63.57 23.40
CA TYR A 914 -20.34 -62.50 23.15
C TYR A 914 -21.78 -62.91 23.48
N ASP A 915 -22.49 -62.08 24.22
CA ASP A 915 -23.95 -62.10 24.33
C ASP A 915 -24.57 -61.50 23.05
N ILE A 916 -25.32 -62.32 22.32
CA ILE A 916 -25.85 -61.95 21.01
C ILE A 916 -27.36 -62.15 20.98
N ASP A 917 -28.07 -61.06 20.70
CA ASP A 917 -29.50 -61.09 20.40
C ASP A 917 -29.74 -61.12 18.89
N LEU A 918 -30.72 -61.91 18.46
CA LEU A 918 -31.20 -61.93 17.08
C LEU A 918 -32.44 -61.03 16.97
N HIS A 919 -32.38 -60.02 16.11
CA HIS A 919 -33.49 -59.10 15.86
C HIS A 919 -33.93 -59.16 14.40
N LEU A 920 -35.22 -59.45 14.15
CA LEU A 920 -35.74 -59.48 12.79
C LEU A 920 -35.97 -58.05 12.28
N TRP A 921 -35.60 -57.79 11.02
CA TRP A 921 -35.73 -56.49 10.39
C TRP A 921 -37.18 -55.99 10.43
N ALA A 922 -37.35 -54.74 10.84
CA ALA A 922 -38.65 -54.07 10.95
C ALA A 922 -39.65 -54.73 11.94
N THR A 923 -39.17 -55.44 12.97
CA THR A 923 -40.04 -55.98 14.03
C THR A 923 -39.78 -55.35 15.40
N GLY A 924 -40.29 -54.13 15.60
CA GLY A 924 -40.25 -53.45 16.89
C GLY A 924 -38.88 -52.86 17.27
N PRO A 925 -38.79 -52.26 18.48
CA PRO A 925 -37.63 -51.50 18.90
C PRO A 925 -36.39 -52.38 19.17
N LEU A 926 -35.22 -51.80 18.97
CA LEU A 926 -33.93 -52.42 19.25
C LEU A 926 -33.67 -52.56 20.77
N PRO A 927 -32.96 -53.61 21.20
CA PRO A 927 -32.49 -53.74 22.57
C PRO A 927 -31.59 -52.56 22.96
N LYS A 928 -31.79 -52.01 24.16
CA LYS A 928 -30.97 -50.88 24.66
C LYS A 928 -29.57 -51.34 25.07
N GLY A 929 -28.57 -50.50 24.80
CA GLY A 929 -27.19 -50.69 25.28
C GLY A 929 -26.43 -51.82 24.61
N ARG A 930 -26.79 -52.19 23.37
CA ARG A 930 -26.11 -53.20 22.56
C ARG A 930 -25.77 -52.62 21.19
N ASP A 931 -24.53 -52.80 20.75
CA ASP A 931 -24.14 -52.42 19.39
C ASP A 931 -24.85 -53.30 18.36
N VAL A 932 -25.05 -52.76 17.16
CA VAL A 932 -25.87 -53.39 16.12
C VAL A 932 -25.00 -53.88 14.97
N ILE A 933 -25.20 -55.13 14.57
CA ILE A 933 -24.59 -55.71 13.36
C ILE A 933 -25.71 -56.06 12.39
N ALA A 934 -25.82 -55.32 11.29
CA ALA A 934 -26.84 -55.53 10.27
C ALA A 934 -26.33 -56.43 9.14
N VAL A 935 -26.98 -57.58 8.93
CA VAL A 935 -26.65 -58.54 7.86
C VAL A 935 -27.65 -58.52 6.70
N VAL A 936 -28.67 -57.66 6.76
CA VAL A 936 -29.82 -57.61 5.83
C VAL A 936 -29.47 -57.37 4.36
N ASP A 937 -28.26 -56.89 4.07
CA ASP A 937 -27.78 -56.55 2.72
C ASP A 937 -26.89 -57.64 2.10
N LEU A 938 -26.76 -58.80 2.74
CA LEU A 938 -25.92 -59.92 2.27
C LEU A 938 -26.65 -60.91 1.34
N TYR A 939 -27.97 -61.04 1.45
CA TYR A 939 -28.76 -61.93 0.61
C TYR A 939 -29.19 -61.27 -0.70
N LYS A 940 -29.81 -60.08 -0.60
CA LYS A 940 -30.22 -59.21 -1.71
C LYS A 940 -29.70 -57.78 -1.44
N PRO A 941 -29.43 -56.97 -2.47
CA PRO A 941 -29.05 -55.58 -2.25
C PRO A 941 -30.25 -54.85 -1.65
N PHE A 942 -30.05 -54.25 -0.48
CA PHE A 942 -31.10 -53.70 0.38
C PHE A 942 -31.79 -52.49 -0.24
N PHE A 943 -31.02 -51.59 -0.83
CA PHE A 943 -31.52 -50.36 -1.46
C PHE A 943 -32.09 -50.59 -2.86
N GLU A 944 -31.76 -51.71 -3.50
CA GLU A 944 -32.23 -52.03 -4.84
C GLU A 944 -33.74 -52.30 -4.83
N ASN A 945 -34.51 -51.44 -5.50
CA ASN A 945 -35.98 -51.48 -5.51
C ASN A 945 -36.59 -51.47 -4.11
N ILE A 946 -35.99 -50.71 -3.17
CA ILE A 946 -36.51 -50.57 -1.82
C ILE A 946 -37.98 -50.10 -1.83
N SER A 947 -38.84 -50.80 -1.10
CA SER A 947 -40.25 -50.45 -1.00
C SER A 947 -40.45 -49.23 -0.09
N LYS A 948 -41.58 -48.53 -0.24
CA LYS A 948 -41.92 -47.40 0.65
C LYS A 948 -41.91 -47.81 2.13
N SER A 949 -42.44 -49.01 2.46
CA SER A 949 -42.47 -49.50 3.84
C SER A 949 -41.07 -49.86 4.37
N SER A 950 -40.22 -50.47 3.55
CA SER A 950 -38.83 -50.78 3.92
C SER A 950 -37.98 -49.52 4.08
N PHE A 951 -38.24 -48.48 3.28
CA PHE A 951 -37.57 -47.19 3.42
C PHE A 951 -37.97 -46.49 4.73
N VAL A 952 -39.27 -46.48 5.08
CA VAL A 952 -39.72 -45.94 6.37
C VAL A 952 -39.11 -46.72 7.54
N ALA A 953 -39.08 -48.06 7.46
CA ALA A 953 -38.45 -48.89 8.49
C ALA A 953 -36.94 -48.61 8.64
N LEU A 954 -36.23 -48.29 7.54
CA LEU A 954 -34.84 -47.85 7.60
C LEU A 954 -34.71 -46.52 8.35
N GLN A 955 -35.57 -45.54 8.08
CA GLN A 955 -35.55 -44.25 8.76
C GLN A 955 -35.80 -44.41 10.27
N GLU A 956 -36.76 -45.25 10.65
CA GLU A 956 -37.06 -45.58 12.04
C GLU A 956 -35.87 -46.29 12.71
N PHE A 957 -35.31 -47.30 12.06
CA PHE A 957 -34.14 -48.04 12.54
C PHE A 957 -32.93 -47.13 12.79
N LEU A 958 -32.60 -46.26 11.83
CA LEU A 958 -31.47 -45.33 11.97
C LEU A 958 -31.73 -44.28 13.06
N SER A 959 -32.96 -43.80 13.18
CA SER A 959 -33.36 -42.87 14.24
C SER A 959 -33.22 -43.52 15.62
N GLU A 960 -33.54 -44.81 15.71
CA GLU A 960 -33.40 -45.57 16.95
C GLU A 960 -31.94 -45.85 17.29
N VAL A 961 -31.10 -46.25 16.32
CA VAL A 961 -29.65 -46.40 16.50
C VAL A 961 -29.03 -45.10 17.03
N ALA A 962 -29.39 -43.96 16.43
CA ALA A 962 -28.90 -42.66 16.88
C ALA A 962 -29.44 -42.28 18.27
N ALA A 963 -30.71 -42.53 18.56
CA ALA A 963 -31.32 -42.21 19.86
C ALA A 963 -30.78 -43.08 21.01
N LEU A 964 -30.30 -44.30 20.70
CA LEU A 964 -29.69 -45.19 21.68
C LEU A 964 -28.18 -44.96 21.85
N GLU A 965 -27.56 -44.11 21.01
CA GLU A 965 -26.12 -43.87 21.00
C GLU A 965 -25.31 -45.19 20.91
N VAL A 966 -25.79 -46.13 20.09
CA VAL A 966 -25.13 -47.42 19.86
C VAL A 966 -24.43 -47.45 18.51
N GLY A 967 -23.34 -48.21 18.43
CA GLY A 967 -22.61 -48.37 17.18
C GLY A 967 -23.36 -49.27 16.19
N LEU A 968 -23.26 -48.98 14.89
CA LEU A 968 -23.83 -49.81 13.83
C LEU A 968 -22.77 -50.25 12.79
N LEU A 969 -22.59 -51.56 12.68
CA LEU A 969 -21.81 -52.20 11.63
C LEU A 969 -22.73 -52.82 10.58
N TRP A 970 -22.69 -52.29 9.36
CA TRP A 970 -23.48 -52.79 8.23
C TRP A 970 -22.65 -53.68 7.31
N LEU A 971 -23.02 -54.96 7.22
CA LEU A 971 -22.33 -55.92 6.36
C LEU A 971 -22.97 -55.96 4.97
N THR A 972 -22.15 -55.83 3.93
CA THR A 972 -22.59 -55.85 2.53
C THR A 972 -21.63 -56.67 1.67
N ARG A 973 -22.00 -56.92 0.41
CA ARG A 973 -21.11 -57.59 -0.55
C ARG A 973 -20.16 -56.59 -1.20
N SER A 974 -18.99 -57.09 -1.59
CA SER A 974 -18.00 -56.32 -2.34
C SER A 974 -18.59 -55.71 -3.61
N SER A 975 -18.57 -54.39 -3.66
CA SER A 975 -19.07 -53.54 -4.73
C SER A 975 -18.01 -52.55 -5.24
N GLN A 976 -17.01 -52.22 -4.41
CA GLN A 976 -15.93 -51.30 -4.77
C GLN A 976 -14.67 -52.02 -5.31
N PHE A 977 -14.44 -53.28 -4.93
CA PHE A 977 -13.27 -54.08 -5.35
C PHE A 977 -13.73 -55.40 -5.99
N ASN A 978 -13.20 -55.74 -7.17
CA ASN A 978 -13.59 -56.93 -7.95
C ASN A 978 -15.12 -57.11 -8.05
N SER A 979 -15.83 -55.99 -8.20
CA SER A 979 -17.30 -55.93 -8.21
C SER A 979 -17.88 -56.86 -9.27
N GLN A 980 -18.74 -57.77 -8.84
CA GLN A 980 -19.49 -58.66 -9.73
C GLN A 980 -20.92 -58.15 -9.96
N ASP A 981 -21.42 -57.31 -9.06
CA ASP A 981 -22.77 -56.74 -9.13
C ASP A 981 -22.80 -55.35 -8.47
N PRO A 982 -22.91 -54.27 -9.26
CA PRO A 982 -22.83 -52.91 -8.74
C PRO A 982 -24.04 -52.50 -7.89
N ARG A 983 -25.13 -53.29 -7.88
CA ARG A 983 -26.34 -52.96 -7.10
C ARG A 983 -26.09 -52.91 -5.59
N TRP A 984 -25.09 -53.65 -5.10
CA TRP A 984 -24.64 -53.57 -3.71
C TRP A 984 -23.92 -52.26 -3.38
N GLY A 985 -23.44 -51.50 -4.37
CA GLY A 985 -22.73 -50.24 -4.14
C GLY A 985 -23.62 -49.08 -3.64
N GLN A 986 -24.94 -49.20 -3.78
CA GLN A 986 -25.89 -48.18 -3.30
C GLN A 986 -25.78 -47.96 -1.78
N VAL A 987 -25.55 -49.04 -1.02
CA VAL A 987 -25.41 -48.97 0.45
C VAL A 987 -24.21 -48.12 0.86
N ILE A 988 -23.10 -48.18 0.13
CA ILE A 988 -21.86 -47.45 0.48
C ILE A 988 -22.08 -45.95 0.36
N GLY A 989 -22.75 -45.52 -0.71
CA GLY A 989 -23.11 -44.11 -0.91
C GLY A 989 -24.14 -43.63 0.11
N ALA A 990 -25.20 -44.43 0.33
CA ALA A 990 -26.25 -44.10 1.29
C ALA A 990 -25.72 -44.00 2.71
N MET A 991 -25.03 -45.03 3.22
CA MET A 991 -24.49 -45.06 4.59
C MET A 991 -23.44 -43.97 4.82
N ARG A 992 -22.61 -43.66 3.81
CA ARG A 992 -21.66 -42.52 3.89
C ARG A 992 -22.39 -41.19 4.06
N THR A 993 -23.48 -40.98 3.35
CA THR A 993 -24.29 -39.76 3.42
C THR A 993 -25.02 -39.66 4.77
N ILE A 994 -25.68 -40.75 5.17
CA ILE A 994 -26.42 -40.88 6.44
C ILE A 994 -25.50 -40.60 7.62
N ARG A 995 -24.29 -41.17 7.62
CA ARG A 995 -23.29 -40.91 8.67
C ARG A 995 -22.97 -39.42 8.82
N GLY A 996 -22.84 -38.70 7.70
CA GLY A 996 -22.61 -37.25 7.72
C GLY A 996 -23.82 -36.43 8.15
N GLU A 997 -25.04 -36.85 7.79
CA GLU A 997 -26.29 -36.18 8.15
C GLU A 997 -26.68 -36.37 9.62
N MET A 998 -26.43 -37.57 10.17
CA MET A 998 -26.88 -37.96 11.50
C MET A 998 -25.77 -37.93 12.56
N ASN A 999 -24.50 -37.79 12.16
CA ASN A 999 -23.33 -37.91 13.03
C ASN A 999 -23.34 -39.21 13.87
N ALA A 1000 -23.85 -40.30 13.29
CA ALA A 1000 -24.00 -41.58 13.97
C ALA A 1000 -22.72 -42.44 13.87
N GLU A 1001 -22.41 -43.21 14.92
CA GLU A 1001 -21.28 -44.15 14.95
C GLU A 1001 -21.57 -45.37 14.05
N MET A 1002 -21.21 -45.23 12.76
CA MET A 1002 -21.58 -46.19 11.72
C MET A 1002 -20.39 -46.58 10.84
N ALA A 1003 -20.29 -47.88 10.55
CA ALA A 1003 -19.31 -48.44 9.62
C ALA A 1003 -19.97 -49.43 8.64
N THR A 1004 -19.38 -49.52 7.44
CA THR A 1004 -19.76 -50.52 6.43
C THR A 1004 -18.60 -51.48 6.19
N CYS A 1005 -18.87 -52.78 6.14
CA CYS A 1005 -17.87 -53.81 5.83
C CYS A 1005 -18.29 -54.61 4.59
N GLU A 1006 -17.43 -54.60 3.57
CA GLU A 1006 -17.65 -55.29 2.30
C GLU A 1006 -17.00 -56.69 2.28
N LEU A 1007 -17.82 -57.73 2.13
CA LEU A 1007 -17.39 -59.13 2.10
C LEU A 1007 -17.23 -59.67 0.66
N ASP A 1008 -16.13 -60.36 0.41
CA ASP A 1008 -15.83 -61.09 -0.84
C ASP A 1008 -16.75 -62.32 -1.03
N GLN A 1009 -17.08 -62.66 -2.29
CA GLN A 1009 -17.79 -63.88 -2.68
C GLN A 1009 -17.09 -65.19 -2.30
N SER A 1010 -15.78 -65.23 -2.07
CA SER A 1010 -15.10 -66.42 -1.52
C SER A 1010 -15.63 -66.80 -0.13
N MET A 1011 -16.24 -65.84 0.58
CA MET A 1011 -16.97 -66.07 1.84
C MET A 1011 -18.39 -66.62 1.65
N ARG A 1012 -18.84 -66.95 0.42
CA ARG A 1012 -20.14 -67.59 0.15
C ARG A 1012 -20.32 -68.94 0.83
N ARG A 1013 -19.24 -69.60 1.24
CA ARG A 1013 -19.28 -70.84 2.02
C ARG A 1013 -19.17 -70.52 3.50
N ILE A 1014 -20.27 -70.09 4.09
CA ILE A 1014 -20.45 -70.04 5.55
C ILE A 1014 -20.77 -71.47 6.03
N CYS A 1015 -19.94 -72.43 5.63
CA CYS A 1015 -19.52 -73.51 6.51
C CYS A 1015 -18.19 -73.00 7.05
N LEU A 1016 -18.21 -72.40 8.24
CA LEU A 1016 -17.04 -71.84 8.87
C LEU A 1016 -16.26 -72.96 9.60
N PRO A 1017 -15.10 -73.38 9.09
CA PRO A 1017 -14.02 -73.82 9.96
C PRO A 1017 -12.83 -72.91 9.75
N ARG A 1018 -12.75 -71.81 10.51
CA ARG A 1018 -11.51 -71.08 10.91
C ARG A 1018 -11.90 -69.82 11.67
N SER A 1019 -11.47 -69.73 12.92
CA SER A 1019 -11.61 -68.61 13.87
C SER A 1019 -11.16 -67.23 13.38
N ARG A 1020 -10.49 -67.14 12.21
CA ARG A 1020 -9.87 -65.90 11.71
C ARG A 1020 -10.87 -64.87 11.18
N CYS A 1021 -11.83 -65.26 10.32
CA CYS A 1021 -12.81 -64.30 9.76
C CYS A 1021 -13.78 -63.72 10.80
N LEU A 1022 -14.11 -64.50 11.82
CA LEU A 1022 -14.97 -64.05 12.92
C LEU A 1022 -14.23 -63.04 13.80
N ARG A 1023 -12.97 -63.33 14.17
CA ARG A 1023 -12.10 -62.37 14.87
C ARG A 1023 -11.92 -61.09 14.08
N SER A 1024 -11.78 -61.19 12.75
CA SER A 1024 -11.75 -60.04 11.85
C SER A 1024 -12.99 -59.16 11.95
N LEU A 1025 -14.19 -59.72 11.85
CA LEU A 1025 -15.45 -58.98 11.99
C LEU A 1025 -15.60 -58.36 13.40
N ILE A 1026 -15.18 -59.09 14.44
CA ILE A 1026 -15.17 -58.60 15.83
C ILE A 1026 -14.21 -57.41 15.99
N THR A 1027 -13.02 -57.47 15.41
CA THR A 1027 -12.04 -56.38 15.48
C THR A 1027 -12.52 -55.16 14.70
N VAL A 1028 -13.17 -55.33 13.54
CA VAL A 1028 -13.83 -54.22 12.81
C VAL A 1028 -14.92 -53.59 13.65
N ALA A 1029 -15.78 -54.42 14.27
CA ALA A 1029 -16.83 -53.97 15.17
C ALA A 1029 -16.23 -53.14 16.32
N ARG A 1030 -15.23 -53.67 17.03
CA ARG A 1030 -14.53 -52.95 18.12
C ARG A 1030 -13.93 -51.62 17.67
N LYS A 1031 -13.23 -51.59 16.54
CA LYS A 1031 -12.71 -50.33 15.96
C LYS A 1031 -13.82 -49.32 15.66
N SER A 1032 -14.98 -49.81 15.23
CA SER A 1032 -16.12 -48.98 14.88
C SER A 1032 -16.90 -48.46 16.10
N PHE A 1033 -16.82 -49.16 17.24
CA PHE A 1033 -17.65 -48.91 18.43
C PHE A 1033 -16.87 -48.34 19.64
N CYS A 1034 -15.53 -48.32 19.62
CA CYS A 1034 -14.71 -47.88 20.76
C CYS A 1034 -13.87 -46.61 20.49
N SER A 1035 -14.04 -45.96 19.33
CA SER A 1035 -13.22 -44.81 18.93
C SER A 1035 -14.10 -43.55 18.80
N PRO A 1036 -14.03 -42.58 19.74
CA PRO A 1036 -14.90 -41.40 19.77
C PRO A 1036 -14.67 -40.40 18.60
N ASN A 1037 -13.88 -40.75 17.59
CA ASN A 1037 -13.47 -39.85 16.51
C ASN A 1037 -13.19 -40.62 15.20
N LEU A 1038 -14.24 -41.08 14.51
CA LEU A 1038 -14.09 -41.66 13.17
C LEU A 1038 -14.90 -40.90 12.12
N ASN A 1039 -14.27 -39.82 11.62
CA ASN A 1039 -14.55 -39.27 10.29
C ASN A 1039 -13.76 -40.00 9.17
N THR A 1040 -13.30 -41.25 9.38
CA THR A 1040 -12.56 -42.00 8.36
C THR A 1040 -13.46 -42.83 7.43
N PRO A 1041 -13.08 -43.02 6.15
CA PRO A 1041 -13.76 -43.93 5.24
C PRO A 1041 -13.46 -45.39 5.61
N SER A 1042 -14.51 -46.19 5.73
CA SER A 1042 -14.55 -47.67 5.73
C SER A 1042 -13.21 -48.41 5.89
N SER A 1043 -12.92 -48.91 7.10
CA SER A 1043 -11.89 -49.93 7.32
C SER A 1043 -12.39 -51.28 6.78
N ARG A 1044 -11.59 -51.93 5.93
CA ARG A 1044 -11.84 -53.27 5.39
C ARG A 1044 -10.83 -54.24 5.99
N VAL A 1045 -11.28 -55.47 6.22
CA VAL A 1045 -10.50 -56.56 6.82
C VAL A 1045 -10.49 -57.77 5.93
#